data_AF-F0XRJ7-F1
#
_entry.id   AF-F0XRJ7-F1
#
_cell.length_a   1.000
_cell.length_b   1.000
_cell.length_c   1.000
_cell.angle_alpha   90.00
_cell.angle_beta   90.00
_cell.angle_gamma   90.00
#
_symmetry.space_group_name_H-M   'P 1'
#
loop_
_entity.id
_entity.type
_entity.pdbx_description
1 polymer ?
#
loop_
_entity_poly.entity_id
_entity_poly.type
_entity_poly.pdbx_seq_one_letter_code
_entity_poly.pdbx_strand_id
1 'polypeptide(L)'
;MTDDALLPAPWTRNFMTFFALQRRAVTAFAPQFKRLLSSTRVVRAGSFTLVVPATSSKESVLGQLKSRDASSDDTDNAAVVLASPDLSSWLEDEAFMSSLLQRLPLSRSTQGNPGVSVLSAVVDGLAVSRTGLSVLHGCSDTLLPRLWRSSNKEGAAVSRRGGRNSIYGTADVEAAITVELPLMHTADDSTTATPSSCLRVTVPLANTLFQNGRRSTLLASRWSWTRTPDDGGSFTLQHMLVEEREHEVVVPLAGPASSTSQTVIPLFAATEPRTIAAGLGNIVRQIVLGKGKPSPASHELESAIPALLATRRQAWPGADFDAETGRGPLGVWGLVVPPDAQELYASLQETLMPIADHSVEAEQHAAAMAGPSLAALLAAGCRLHRILSGGGGWGQKQGLLSLDPQMAHPASVSANMSTDNNNDDDDDDAAMASFMRSLRGETEAQSGDNLATPGALLQFLVAPLTAVESNDSNAVIDSRGSTPSIAFGAHPGYEDAKQDGQPAAVAFISGHFGAVSNQGVFLAGSPSKEGAGPKPNTKLDPLAKIGILSVGDMGVGIARLLIASGFSVATNCTGRSQMTVDRARAAHVDLLSSDEELVRQSDVILSVVPPRDAIGTAERIARALKGVNRPADRPLYYADMNAVSPSTARRISALLPAAVRPIDGCILGGPPRAGGDGEPWYVPRMPTSGPYGFDDVFPSLAATLHSRHVGPDMGAASGLKMCYASMTKGYAAIAVQAFTTAQQLHILPDLQWALAAAGTRQRTEAALTGMPPKAYRWAGEMEEISATFADDGGFAPTLFQGAAEVFRTVADDTVLGQEKVGARQRGQTAEDVTVAM
;
A
#
# COMPACT_ATOMS: atom_id res chain seq x y z
N MET A 1 56.24 51.76 40.02
CA MET A 1 54.97 52.44 39.73
C MET A 1 54.24 51.58 38.69
N THR A 2 53.73 50.39 39.04
CA THR A 2 52.70 49.99 40.05
C THR A 2 51.37 49.80 39.31
N ASP A 3 50.68 48.66 39.29
CA ASP A 3 50.83 47.32 39.88
C ASP A 3 50.05 46.35 38.96
N ASP A 4 50.62 45.24 38.48
CA ASP A 4 50.72 43.92 39.13
C ASP A 4 49.39 43.26 39.52
N ALA A 5 48.98 42.22 38.77
CA ALA A 5 48.95 40.83 39.27
C ALA A 5 48.37 39.83 38.24
N LEU A 6 49.26 39.00 37.72
CA LEU A 6 49.02 37.72 37.05
C LEU A 6 48.93 36.59 38.10
N LEU A 7 47.94 35.68 37.92
CA LEU A 7 47.93 34.21 38.24
C LEU A 7 47.96 33.76 39.74
N PRO A 8 47.54 32.50 40.12
CA PRO A 8 47.56 31.26 39.32
C PRO A 8 46.42 30.20 39.48
N ALA A 9 46.13 29.48 38.37
CA ALA A 9 45.91 28.00 38.22
C ALA A 9 44.86 27.23 39.10
N PRO A 10 44.65 25.90 38.93
CA PRO A 10 44.07 25.21 37.76
C PRO A 10 43.03 24.13 38.14
N TRP A 11 41.81 24.07 37.58
CA TRP A 11 41.04 22.82 37.58
C TRP A 11 40.23 22.68 36.28
N THR A 12 39.98 21.44 35.90
CA THR A 12 39.16 20.95 34.77
C THR A 12 39.77 20.97 33.36
N ARG A 13 40.90 20.28 33.21
CA ARG A 13 41.23 19.57 31.96
C ARG A 13 40.77 18.12 32.12
N ASN A 14 39.48 17.84 31.89
CA ASN A 14 38.95 16.47 31.68
C ASN A 14 37.50 16.36 31.16
N PHE A 15 36.86 17.44 30.67
CA PHE A 15 35.46 17.36 30.22
C PHE A 15 35.18 17.78 28.76
N MET A 16 36.17 18.27 28.00
CA MET A 16 35.94 18.76 26.63
C MET A 16 36.63 17.97 25.51
N THR A 17 37.35 16.90 25.82
CA THR A 17 38.05 16.09 24.80
C THR A 17 37.24 14.89 24.32
N PHE A 18 36.03 14.66 24.85
CA PHE A 18 35.16 13.54 24.41
C PHE A 18 34.12 13.92 23.35
N PHE A 19 33.90 15.22 23.08
CA PHE A 19 32.86 15.70 22.15
C PHE A 19 33.38 16.22 20.80
N ALA A 20 34.69 16.23 20.55
CA ALA A 20 35.27 16.85 19.35
C ALA A 20 35.79 15.86 18.29
N LEU A 21 35.63 14.54 18.47
CA LEU A 21 36.20 13.52 17.57
C LEU A 21 35.19 12.69 16.76
N GLN A 22 33.90 13.06 16.74
CA GLN A 22 32.87 12.40 15.92
C GLN A 22 32.35 13.23 14.73
N ARG A 23 32.89 14.42 14.47
CA ARG A 23 32.40 15.32 13.40
C ARG A 23 33.05 15.17 12.01
N ARG A 24 33.82 14.11 11.76
CA ARG A 24 34.36 13.84 10.41
C ARG A 24 34.37 12.34 10.10
N ALA A 25 33.21 11.80 9.76
CA ALA A 25 32.97 10.66 8.85
C ALA A 25 31.48 10.27 8.88
N VAL A 26 30.58 11.18 8.52
CA VAL A 26 29.15 10.85 8.29
C VAL A 26 28.65 11.73 7.15
N THR A 27 29.04 11.39 5.93
CA THR A 27 28.24 11.69 4.73
C THR A 27 27.44 10.41 4.51
N ALA A 28 26.34 10.27 5.27
CA ALA A 28 25.56 9.05 5.34
C ALA A 28 24.42 9.10 4.32
N PHE A 29 24.49 8.15 3.39
CA PHE A 29 23.43 7.68 2.51
C PHE A 29 22.12 7.49 3.30
N ALA A 30 21.07 8.22 2.91
CA ALA A 30 19.74 8.02 3.44
C ALA A 30 19.10 6.76 2.80
N PRO A 31 18.66 5.76 3.58
CA PRO A 31 17.96 4.60 3.03
C PRO A 31 16.54 4.97 2.61
N GLN A 32 16.24 4.86 1.32
CA GLN A 32 14.86 4.89 0.82
C GLN A 32 14.16 3.57 1.20
N PHE A 33 13.31 3.60 2.22
CA PHE A 33 12.56 2.43 2.67
C PHE A 33 11.24 2.25 1.88
N LYS A 34 11.24 1.42 0.84
CA LYS A 34 10.02 0.73 0.38
C LYS A 34 9.82 -0.52 1.26
N ARG A 35 9.04 -0.39 2.35
CA ARG A 35 8.43 -1.43 3.22
C ARG A 35 9.00 -2.86 3.14
N LEU A 36 10.27 -3.01 3.52
CA LEU A 36 10.87 -4.31 3.84
C LEU A 36 10.78 -4.49 5.35
N LEU A 37 10.18 -5.60 5.80
CA LEU A 37 9.70 -5.75 7.18
C LEU A 37 10.47 -6.82 7.95
N SER A 38 11.51 -7.41 7.37
CA SER A 38 12.52 -8.13 8.13
C SER A 38 13.86 -8.05 7.41
N SER A 39 14.93 -7.81 8.16
CA SER A 39 16.32 -7.94 7.74
C SER A 39 17.06 -8.70 8.84
N THR A 40 17.35 -9.97 8.61
CA THR A 40 18.30 -10.71 9.44
C THR A 40 19.71 -10.51 8.88
N ARG A 41 20.72 -10.38 9.75
CA ARG A 41 22.13 -10.66 9.42
C ARG A 41 22.44 -12.06 9.94
N VAL A 42 22.06 -13.07 9.17
CA VAL A 42 22.56 -14.43 9.33
C VAL A 42 23.54 -14.63 8.18
N VAL A 43 24.84 -14.69 8.50
CA VAL A 43 25.79 -15.26 7.54
C VAL A 43 25.55 -16.76 7.56
N ARG A 44 24.52 -17.21 6.83
CA ARG A 44 24.38 -18.62 6.48
C ARG A 44 25.23 -18.81 5.24
N ALA A 45 26.22 -19.68 5.31
CA ALA A 45 26.83 -20.20 4.09
C ALA A 45 25.71 -20.91 3.31
N GLY A 46 25.18 -20.27 2.25
CA GLY A 46 24.21 -20.91 1.36
C GLY A 46 22.95 -20.16 0.93
N SER A 47 22.86 -18.84 1.13
CA SER A 47 21.83 -18.00 0.49
C SER A 47 22.41 -17.13 -0.62
N PHE A 48 21.64 -16.90 -1.68
CA PHE A 48 21.95 -15.90 -2.70
C PHE A 48 20.72 -15.50 -3.50
N THR A 49 20.79 -14.36 -4.17
CA THR A 49 19.76 -13.89 -5.09
C THR A 49 20.37 -13.52 -6.44
N LEU A 50 19.75 -14.01 -7.50
CA LEU A 50 20.06 -13.69 -8.88
C LEU A 50 19.00 -12.71 -9.39
N VAL A 51 19.42 -11.50 -9.73
CA VAL A 51 18.57 -10.54 -10.46
C VAL A 51 18.63 -10.91 -11.93
N VAL A 52 17.48 -11.27 -12.50
CA VAL A 52 17.40 -11.81 -13.87
C VAL A 52 16.63 -10.83 -14.75
N PRO A 53 17.29 -10.13 -15.69
CA PRO A 53 16.61 -9.32 -16.69
C PRO A 53 15.66 -10.15 -17.57
N ALA A 54 14.53 -9.58 -18.00
CA ALA A 54 13.49 -10.28 -18.75
C ALA A 54 13.95 -10.96 -20.06
N THR A 55 15.08 -10.51 -20.65
CA THR A 55 15.66 -11.06 -21.88
C THR A 55 16.71 -12.14 -21.65
N SER A 56 16.99 -12.50 -20.40
CA SER A 56 18.08 -13.43 -20.04
C SER A 56 17.68 -14.88 -20.32
N SER A 57 18.60 -15.67 -20.90
CA SER A 57 18.39 -17.10 -21.09
C SER A 57 18.73 -17.90 -19.82
N LYS A 58 18.23 -19.14 -19.74
CA LYS A 58 18.56 -20.09 -18.67
C LYS A 58 20.06 -20.33 -18.54
N GLU A 59 20.77 -20.40 -19.67
CA GLU A 59 22.22 -20.59 -19.72
C GLU A 59 22.98 -19.38 -19.15
N SER A 60 22.50 -18.17 -19.42
CA SER A 60 23.08 -16.94 -18.86
C SER A 60 22.97 -16.91 -17.34
N VAL A 61 21.83 -17.33 -16.80
CA VAL A 61 21.59 -17.41 -15.35
C VAL A 61 22.46 -18.51 -14.71
N LEU A 62 22.52 -19.69 -15.31
CA LEU A 62 23.38 -20.79 -14.85
C LEU A 62 24.88 -20.44 -14.97
N GLY A 63 25.26 -19.63 -15.95
CA GLY A 63 26.63 -19.17 -16.17
C GLY A 63 27.17 -18.25 -15.07
N GLN A 64 26.30 -17.52 -14.36
CA GLN A 64 26.70 -16.75 -13.18
C GLN A 64 27.03 -17.63 -11.97
N LEU A 65 26.52 -18.86 -11.95
CA LEU A 65 26.81 -19.84 -10.92
C LEU A 65 28.05 -20.65 -11.32
N LYS A 66 29.20 -20.35 -10.69
CA LYS A 66 30.43 -21.13 -10.92
C LYS A 66 30.17 -22.62 -10.63
N SER A 67 30.61 -23.51 -11.52
CA SER A 67 30.60 -24.94 -11.26
C SER A 67 31.49 -25.19 -10.05
N ARG A 68 30.92 -25.71 -8.96
CA ARG A 68 31.70 -26.15 -7.80
C ARG A 68 31.92 -27.65 -7.91
N ASP A 69 33.18 -28.03 -7.88
CA ASP A 69 33.57 -29.40 -7.60
C ASP A 69 33.11 -29.72 -6.18
N ALA A 70 32.29 -30.77 -6.03
CA ALA A 70 31.79 -31.17 -4.72
C ALA A 70 32.96 -31.52 -3.81
N SER A 71 32.99 -30.90 -2.64
CA SER A 71 33.86 -31.35 -1.56
C SER A 71 33.26 -32.62 -0.94
N SER A 72 34.08 -33.47 -0.33
CA SER A 72 33.59 -34.64 0.41
C SER A 72 32.77 -34.29 1.67
N ASP A 73 32.69 -33.00 2.02
CA ASP A 73 32.02 -32.47 3.22
C ASP A 73 30.65 -31.81 2.92
N ASP A 74 30.13 -31.89 1.69
CA ASP A 74 28.83 -31.30 1.32
C ASP A 74 27.67 -32.08 1.99
N THR A 75 27.17 -31.54 3.10
CA THR A 75 26.12 -32.15 3.97
C THR A 75 24.71 -31.63 3.69
N ASP A 76 24.56 -30.56 2.90
CA ASP A 76 23.26 -29.98 2.60
C ASP A 76 22.43 -30.92 1.71
N ASN A 77 21.16 -31.11 2.06
CA ASN A 77 20.23 -31.98 1.33
C ASN A 77 18.85 -31.34 1.16
N ALA A 78 18.77 -30.01 1.26
CA ALA A 78 17.57 -29.25 0.98
C ALA A 78 17.84 -27.89 0.33
N ALA A 79 16.88 -27.41 -0.48
CA ALA A 79 16.87 -26.08 -1.06
C ALA A 79 15.46 -25.46 -1.09
N VAL A 80 15.39 -24.15 -0.93
CA VAL A 80 14.20 -23.31 -1.16
C VAL A 80 14.51 -22.33 -2.29
N VAL A 81 13.66 -22.30 -3.31
CA VAL A 81 13.81 -21.48 -4.51
C VAL A 81 12.58 -20.60 -4.67
N LEU A 82 12.75 -19.29 -4.48
CA LEU A 82 11.72 -18.30 -4.75
C LEU A 82 11.97 -17.70 -6.13
N ALA A 83 10.95 -17.68 -6.98
CA ALA A 83 11.03 -17.12 -8.32
C ALA A 83 10.00 -16.00 -8.49
N SER A 84 10.35 -15.01 -9.30
CA SER A 84 9.37 -14.05 -9.82
C SER A 84 8.41 -14.71 -10.82
N PRO A 85 7.22 -14.14 -11.09
CA PRO A 85 6.21 -14.77 -11.94
C PRO A 85 6.70 -15.10 -13.36
N ASP A 86 7.58 -14.26 -13.92
CA ASP A 86 8.17 -14.46 -15.25
C ASP A 86 9.03 -15.73 -15.36
N LEU A 87 9.58 -16.21 -14.23
CA LEU A 87 10.43 -17.40 -14.16
C LEU A 87 9.68 -18.63 -13.63
N SER A 88 8.36 -18.53 -13.42
CA SER A 88 7.52 -19.62 -12.92
C SER A 88 7.68 -20.92 -13.72
N SER A 89 7.66 -20.82 -15.06
CA SER A 89 7.85 -21.97 -15.96
C SER A 89 9.24 -22.61 -15.85
N TRP A 90 10.25 -21.90 -15.32
CA TRP A 90 11.59 -22.45 -15.15
C TRP A 90 11.66 -23.40 -13.95
N LEU A 91 10.82 -23.19 -12.93
CA LEU A 91 10.74 -24.07 -11.77
C LEU A 91 10.18 -25.47 -12.12
N GLU A 92 9.44 -25.57 -13.22
CA GLU A 92 8.88 -26.82 -13.74
C GLU A 92 9.79 -27.51 -14.78
N ASP A 93 10.81 -26.81 -15.28
CA ASP A 93 11.77 -27.39 -16.21
C ASP A 93 12.79 -28.25 -15.46
N GLU A 94 12.67 -29.57 -15.63
CA GLU A 94 13.54 -30.55 -14.99
C GLU A 94 15.02 -30.37 -15.35
N ALA A 95 15.33 -30.03 -16.61
CA ALA A 95 16.70 -29.86 -17.06
C ALA A 95 17.33 -28.60 -16.45
N PHE A 96 16.56 -27.52 -16.37
CA PHE A 96 16.99 -26.30 -15.70
C PHE A 96 17.21 -26.54 -14.20
N MET A 97 16.24 -27.14 -13.51
CA MET A 97 16.33 -27.39 -12.07
C MET A 97 17.47 -28.36 -11.74
N SER A 98 17.66 -29.43 -12.52
CA SER A 98 18.82 -30.32 -12.38
C SER A 98 20.14 -29.55 -12.50
N SER A 99 20.25 -28.68 -13.50
CA SER A 99 21.44 -27.85 -13.73
C SER A 99 21.65 -26.83 -12.61
N LEU A 100 20.58 -26.23 -12.08
CA LEU A 100 20.63 -25.30 -10.96
C LEU A 100 21.14 -26.01 -9.69
N LEU A 101 20.57 -27.17 -9.36
CA LEU A 101 20.95 -27.96 -8.19
C LEU A 101 22.40 -28.47 -8.27
N GLN A 102 22.90 -28.80 -9.46
CA GLN A 102 24.31 -29.17 -9.67
C GLN A 102 25.29 -28.04 -9.30
N ARG A 103 24.85 -26.78 -9.36
CA ARG A 103 25.66 -25.60 -8.99
C ARG A 103 25.61 -25.26 -7.50
N LEU A 104 24.73 -25.91 -6.74
CA LEU A 104 24.63 -25.77 -5.29
C LEU A 104 25.53 -26.81 -4.59
N PRO A 105 26.06 -26.52 -3.38
CA PRO A 105 26.87 -27.44 -2.60
C PRO A 105 25.99 -28.49 -1.88
N LEU A 106 25.21 -29.24 -2.67
CA LEU A 106 24.28 -30.25 -2.19
C LEU A 106 24.91 -31.65 -2.21
N SER A 107 24.48 -32.49 -1.27
CA SER A 107 24.94 -33.86 -1.10
C SER A 107 24.72 -34.67 -2.37
N ARG A 108 25.82 -35.23 -2.89
CA ARG A 108 25.85 -36.13 -4.05
C ARG A 108 25.90 -37.62 -3.65
N SER A 109 25.53 -37.92 -2.40
CA SER A 109 25.55 -39.30 -1.88
C SER A 109 24.54 -40.19 -2.61
N THR A 110 25.00 -41.37 -3.01
CA THR A 110 24.20 -42.42 -3.67
C THR A 110 23.83 -43.57 -2.72
N GLN A 111 24.33 -43.57 -1.48
CA GLN A 111 24.09 -44.64 -0.50
C GLN A 111 23.17 -44.15 0.63
N GLY A 112 21.99 -44.77 0.75
CA GLY A 112 21.13 -44.71 1.95
C GLY A 112 20.51 -43.36 2.32
N ASN A 113 20.80 -42.29 1.58
CA ASN A 113 20.31 -40.93 1.88
C ASN A 113 18.96 -40.67 1.19
N PRO A 114 18.03 -39.91 1.78
CA PRO A 114 16.70 -39.64 1.21
C PRO A 114 16.74 -38.93 -0.17
N GLY A 115 17.86 -38.37 -0.60
CA GLY A 115 17.93 -37.44 -1.75
C GLY A 115 17.76 -35.99 -1.29
N VAL A 116 17.82 -35.06 -2.23
CA VAL A 116 17.69 -33.62 -2.00
C VAL A 116 16.23 -33.21 -2.05
N SER A 117 15.74 -32.53 -1.01
CA SER A 117 14.38 -31.95 -0.96
C SER A 117 14.39 -30.49 -1.44
N VAL A 118 13.53 -30.13 -2.39
CA VAL A 118 13.48 -28.79 -2.97
C VAL A 118 12.07 -28.24 -2.88
N LEU A 119 11.92 -27.08 -2.23
CA LEU A 119 10.69 -26.29 -2.24
C LEU A 119 10.84 -25.14 -3.23
N SER A 120 10.02 -25.09 -4.26
CA SER A 120 10.02 -24.02 -5.25
C SER A 120 8.71 -23.24 -5.17
N ALA A 121 8.77 -21.92 -5.18
CA ALA A 121 7.58 -21.09 -5.06
C ALA A 121 7.67 -19.81 -5.88
N VAL A 122 6.52 -19.34 -6.35
CA VAL A 122 6.41 -18.11 -7.12
C VAL A 122 5.87 -16.99 -6.25
N VAL A 123 6.66 -15.93 -6.09
CA VAL A 123 6.35 -14.75 -5.28
C VAL A 123 6.12 -13.53 -6.17
N ASP A 124 5.45 -12.49 -5.68
CA ASP A 124 5.14 -11.30 -6.47
C ASP A 124 6.39 -10.51 -6.91
N GLY A 125 7.47 -10.63 -6.14
CA GLY A 125 8.79 -10.09 -6.45
C GLY A 125 9.83 -10.54 -5.43
N LEU A 126 11.11 -10.28 -5.69
CA LEU A 126 12.19 -10.49 -4.73
C LEU A 126 12.43 -9.22 -3.92
N ALA A 127 12.98 -9.36 -2.71
CA ALA A 127 13.22 -8.20 -1.84
C ALA A 127 14.14 -7.14 -2.45
N VAL A 128 15.09 -7.55 -3.30
CA VAL A 128 16.09 -6.69 -3.97
C VAL A 128 15.80 -6.42 -5.45
N SER A 129 14.80 -7.08 -6.04
CA SER A 129 14.48 -6.95 -7.47
C SER A 129 13.09 -7.51 -7.77
N ARG A 130 12.40 -6.97 -8.78
CA ARG A 130 11.12 -7.54 -9.26
C ARG A 130 11.29 -8.91 -9.91
N THR A 131 12.37 -9.09 -10.67
CA THR A 131 12.60 -10.29 -11.48
C THR A 131 13.86 -11.02 -11.01
N GLY A 132 13.77 -12.34 -10.86
CA GLY A 132 14.91 -13.15 -10.45
C GLY A 132 14.59 -14.45 -9.74
N LEU A 133 15.67 -15.06 -9.22
CA LEU A 133 15.63 -16.23 -8.35
C LEU A 133 16.29 -15.92 -7.01
N SER A 134 15.65 -16.27 -5.91
CA SER A 134 16.23 -16.21 -4.56
C SER A 134 16.34 -17.62 -4.01
N VAL A 135 17.55 -18.05 -3.66
CA VAL A 135 17.84 -19.44 -3.31
C VAL A 135 18.44 -19.50 -1.90
N LEU A 136 17.96 -20.48 -1.14
CA LEU A 136 18.47 -20.83 0.18
C LEU A 136 18.66 -22.34 0.24
N HIS A 137 19.85 -22.84 0.59
CA HIS A 137 20.10 -24.26 0.79
C HIS A 137 20.62 -24.58 2.20
N GLY A 138 20.50 -25.85 2.60
CA GLY A 138 20.84 -26.31 3.95
C GLY A 138 20.49 -27.78 4.21
N CYS A 139 20.47 -28.17 5.49
CA CYS A 139 20.04 -29.49 5.94
C CYS A 139 18.50 -29.58 5.97
N SER A 140 17.91 -30.62 5.36
CA SER A 140 16.48 -30.88 5.22
C SER A 140 15.75 -30.98 6.56
N ASP A 141 16.37 -31.59 7.57
CA ASP A 141 15.76 -31.72 8.90
C ASP A 141 15.64 -30.38 9.63
N THR A 142 16.42 -29.39 9.19
CA THR A 142 16.37 -28.03 9.73
C THR A 142 15.61 -27.08 8.81
N LEU A 143 15.84 -27.12 7.50
CA LEU A 143 15.31 -26.15 6.55
C LEU A 143 13.88 -26.48 6.12
N LEU A 144 13.54 -27.77 6.05
CA LEU A 144 12.27 -28.30 5.56
C LEU A 144 11.75 -29.46 6.47
N PRO A 145 11.68 -29.27 7.81
CA PRO A 145 11.48 -30.36 8.79
C PRO A 145 10.16 -31.14 8.66
N ARG A 146 9.17 -30.55 7.97
CA ARG A 146 7.80 -31.06 7.87
C ARG A 146 7.33 -31.33 6.45
N LEU A 147 8.16 -31.06 5.43
CA LEU A 147 7.75 -31.11 4.02
C LEU A 147 7.15 -32.46 3.60
N TRP A 148 7.69 -33.57 4.12
CA TRP A 148 7.27 -34.92 3.74
C TRP A 148 6.51 -35.69 4.83
N ARG A 149 6.15 -35.07 5.97
CA ARG A 149 5.52 -35.82 7.09
C ARG A 149 4.10 -36.28 6.78
N SER A 150 3.39 -35.60 5.88
CA SER A 150 2.05 -35.96 5.40
C SER A 150 2.07 -37.12 4.37
N SER A 151 3.22 -37.48 3.80
CA SER A 151 3.33 -38.54 2.79
C SER A 151 3.60 -39.94 3.33
N ASN A 152 3.76 -40.11 4.66
CA ASN A 152 4.06 -41.42 5.27
C ASN A 152 2.84 -42.36 5.46
N LYS A 153 1.71 -42.09 4.79
CA LYS A 153 0.70 -43.15 4.54
C LYS A 153 1.16 -43.99 3.34
N GLU A 154 2.29 -44.69 3.48
CA GLU A 154 2.66 -45.77 2.58
C GLU A 154 1.55 -46.83 2.62
N GLY A 155 0.77 -46.92 1.53
CA GLY A 155 -0.15 -48.05 1.31
C GLY A 155 -1.55 -47.74 0.77
N ALA A 156 -1.97 -46.49 0.58
CA ALA A 156 -3.26 -46.19 -0.01
C ALA A 156 -3.11 -45.51 -1.38
N ALA A 157 -3.18 -46.31 -2.44
CA ALA A 157 -3.56 -45.81 -3.76
C ALA A 157 -4.94 -45.13 -3.62
N VAL A 158 -4.98 -43.80 -3.49
CA VAL A 158 -6.24 -43.06 -3.48
C VAL A 158 -6.78 -43.09 -4.91
N SER A 159 -7.75 -43.96 -5.07
CA SER A 159 -8.58 -44.13 -6.25
C SER A 159 -9.05 -42.78 -6.81
N ARG A 160 -8.74 -42.54 -8.09
CA ARG A 160 -9.47 -41.60 -8.95
C ARG A 160 -10.95 -41.98 -8.95
N ARG A 161 -11.77 -41.36 -8.10
CA ARG A 161 -13.22 -41.31 -8.27
C ARG A 161 -13.72 -39.93 -7.87
N GLY A 162 -14.16 -39.17 -8.86
CA GLY A 162 -14.81 -37.88 -8.65
C GLY A 162 -16.06 -38.01 -7.82
N GLY A 163 -16.06 -37.32 -6.67
CA GLY A 163 -17.27 -36.95 -5.95
C GLY A 163 -17.82 -35.66 -6.57
N ARG A 164 -18.92 -35.78 -7.30
CA ARG A 164 -19.79 -34.65 -7.65
C ARG A 164 -20.51 -34.21 -6.37
N ASN A 165 -20.59 -32.89 -6.16
CA ASN A 165 -21.34 -32.15 -5.13
C ASN A 165 -20.55 -31.62 -3.92
N SER A 166 -19.48 -30.85 -4.17
CA SER A 166 -19.26 -29.62 -3.39
C SER A 166 -19.59 -28.43 -4.29
N ILE A 167 -20.39 -27.49 -3.77
CA ILE A 167 -20.78 -26.25 -4.48
C ILE A 167 -19.62 -25.23 -4.49
N TYR A 168 -18.57 -25.47 -3.70
CA TYR A 168 -17.28 -24.78 -3.79
C TYR A 168 -16.17 -25.80 -4.03
N GLY A 169 -15.69 -25.89 -5.27
CA GLY A 169 -14.62 -26.82 -5.62
C GLY A 169 -13.38 -26.58 -4.76
N THR A 170 -12.65 -27.66 -4.45
CA THR A 170 -11.38 -27.70 -3.71
C THR A 170 -10.21 -26.98 -4.43
N ALA A 171 -10.51 -26.08 -5.36
CA ALA A 171 -9.57 -25.41 -6.26
C ALA A 171 -9.34 -23.92 -5.91
N ASP A 172 -9.87 -23.44 -4.78
CA ASP A 172 -10.00 -22.00 -4.49
C ASP A 172 -9.10 -21.46 -3.35
N VAL A 173 -8.15 -22.25 -2.83
CA VAL A 173 -7.26 -21.81 -1.74
C VAL A 173 -5.93 -21.28 -2.30
N GLU A 174 -5.58 -20.04 -1.96
CA GLU A 174 -4.27 -19.44 -2.30
C GLU A 174 -3.16 -20.03 -1.43
N ALA A 175 -2.00 -20.33 -2.03
CA ALA A 175 -0.84 -20.82 -1.29
C ALA A 175 -0.01 -19.66 -0.71
N ALA A 176 0.69 -19.93 0.41
CA ALA A 176 1.57 -18.98 1.08
C ALA A 176 2.82 -19.70 1.61
N ILE A 177 3.91 -18.97 1.84
CA ILE A 177 5.11 -19.47 2.54
C ILE A 177 5.26 -18.75 3.87
N THR A 178 5.57 -19.50 4.93
CA THR A 178 5.82 -18.94 6.27
C THR A 178 7.27 -19.11 6.66
N VAL A 179 7.98 -18.01 6.91
CA VAL A 179 9.38 -18.02 7.33
C VAL A 179 9.49 -17.73 8.82
N GLU A 180 10.25 -18.55 9.54
CA GLU A 180 10.53 -18.36 10.97
C GLU A 180 11.84 -17.61 11.17
N LEU A 181 11.73 -16.43 11.76
CA LEU A 181 12.84 -15.54 12.06
C LEU A 181 13.22 -15.60 13.54
N PRO A 182 14.50 -15.85 13.88
CA PRO A 182 14.94 -15.79 15.27
C PRO A 182 14.79 -14.36 15.82
N LEU A 183 14.47 -14.17 17.09
CA LEU A 183 14.52 -12.86 17.76
C LEU A 183 15.81 -12.72 18.57
N MET A 184 16.32 -11.49 18.64
CA MET A 184 17.53 -11.16 19.40
C MET A 184 17.29 -11.21 20.92
N HIS A 185 18.31 -11.67 21.64
CA HIS A 185 18.48 -11.42 23.07
C HIS A 185 18.72 -9.92 23.31
N THR A 186 17.99 -9.33 24.25
CA THR A 186 18.42 -8.09 24.90
C THR A 186 19.68 -8.41 25.69
N ALA A 187 20.74 -7.63 25.46
CA ALA A 187 22.01 -7.78 26.15
C ALA A 187 21.84 -7.34 27.62
N ASP A 188 21.30 -8.22 28.46
CA ASP A 188 21.59 -8.21 29.89
C ASP A 188 21.28 -9.56 30.54
N ASP A 189 22.37 -10.09 31.09
CA ASP A 189 22.50 -10.92 32.27
C ASP A 189 22.20 -12.42 32.31
N SER A 190 23.15 -13.05 32.98
CA SER A 190 23.27 -14.43 33.39
C SER A 190 22.13 -14.86 34.33
N THR A 191 21.33 -15.84 33.90
CA THR A 191 20.74 -16.97 34.66
C THR A 191 19.41 -17.42 34.04
N THR A 192 19.39 -18.65 33.49
CA THR A 192 18.20 -19.48 33.27
C THR A 192 16.91 -18.80 32.77
N ALA A 193 16.86 -18.39 31.50
CA ALA A 193 15.60 -18.14 30.78
C ALA A 193 15.71 -18.66 29.33
N THR A 194 14.73 -19.44 28.91
CA THR A 194 14.68 -20.17 27.62
C THR A 194 14.54 -19.23 26.40
N PRO A 195 15.20 -19.50 25.26
CA PRO A 195 14.99 -18.75 24.02
C PRO A 195 13.65 -19.17 23.43
N SER A 196 12.59 -18.37 23.55
CA SER A 196 11.22 -18.92 23.35
C SER A 196 10.30 -18.15 22.39
N SER A 197 10.71 -17.02 21.81
CA SER A 197 9.86 -16.31 20.84
C SER A 197 10.57 -16.15 19.48
N CYS A 198 9.94 -16.69 18.45
CA CYS A 198 10.32 -16.57 17.05
C CYS A 198 9.19 -15.83 16.33
N LEU A 199 9.52 -14.98 15.35
CA LEU A 199 8.54 -14.26 14.54
C LEU A 199 8.31 -15.02 13.24
N ARG A 200 7.07 -15.45 13.00
CA ARG A 200 6.63 -16.05 11.75
C ARG A 200 6.16 -14.98 10.78
N VAL A 201 6.70 -14.99 9.57
CA VAL A 201 6.30 -14.11 8.46
C VAL A 201 5.68 -14.96 7.36
N THR A 202 4.38 -14.84 7.18
CA THR A 202 3.64 -15.51 6.09
C THR A 202 3.50 -14.56 4.91
N VAL A 203 3.99 -15.02 3.76
CA VAL A 203 4.03 -14.31 2.49
C VAL A 203 3.10 -15.04 1.52
N PRO A 204 1.96 -14.43 1.14
CA PRO A 204 1.12 -14.94 0.06
C PRO A 204 1.91 -15.10 -1.24
N LEU A 205 1.66 -16.19 -1.97
CA LEU A 205 2.32 -16.44 -3.24
C LEU A 205 1.62 -15.69 -4.37
N ALA A 206 2.38 -15.43 -5.45
CA ALA A 206 1.86 -14.71 -6.60
C ALA A 206 0.74 -15.49 -7.30
N ASN A 207 -0.16 -14.74 -7.93
CA ASN A 207 -1.13 -15.35 -8.82
C ASN A 207 -0.45 -15.82 -10.11
N THR A 208 -0.44 -17.13 -10.35
CA THR A 208 0.26 -17.76 -11.50
C THR A 208 -0.68 -18.33 -12.57
N LEU A 209 -1.97 -17.99 -12.51
CA LEU A 209 -3.00 -18.64 -13.32
C LEU A 209 -2.71 -18.54 -14.82
N PHE A 210 -2.10 -17.43 -15.25
CA PHE A 210 -1.79 -17.17 -16.65
C PHE A 210 -0.40 -17.63 -17.07
N GLN A 211 0.45 -17.98 -16.11
CA GLN A 211 1.81 -18.45 -16.38
C GLN A 211 1.86 -19.97 -16.53
N ASN A 212 1.15 -20.70 -15.66
CA ASN A 212 1.15 -22.17 -15.68
C ASN A 212 -0.22 -22.81 -15.35
N GLY A 213 -1.31 -22.02 -15.38
CA GLY A 213 -2.67 -22.54 -15.17
C GLY A 213 -3.03 -22.78 -13.70
N ARG A 214 -2.18 -22.43 -12.73
CA ARG A 214 -2.45 -22.59 -11.29
C ARG A 214 -2.65 -21.24 -10.62
N ARG A 215 -3.65 -21.11 -9.74
CA ARG A 215 -3.92 -19.85 -9.01
C ARG A 215 -2.68 -19.36 -8.26
N SER A 216 -1.92 -20.24 -7.64
CA SER A 216 -0.59 -19.96 -7.07
C SER A 216 0.33 -21.15 -7.29
N THR A 217 1.65 -20.94 -7.34
CA THR A 217 2.62 -22.01 -7.60
C THR A 217 3.50 -22.26 -6.39
N LEU A 218 3.32 -23.44 -5.79
CA LEU A 218 4.17 -24.03 -4.75
C LEU A 218 4.43 -25.50 -5.13
N LEU A 219 5.71 -25.86 -5.25
CA LEU A 219 6.15 -27.17 -5.72
C LEU A 219 7.12 -27.77 -4.71
N ALA A 220 6.81 -28.96 -4.21
CA ALA A 220 7.72 -29.76 -3.41
C ALA A 220 8.29 -30.89 -4.26
N SER A 221 9.60 -30.98 -4.39
CA SER A 221 10.26 -31.97 -5.25
C SER A 221 11.43 -32.66 -4.56
N ARG A 222 11.70 -33.89 -4.97
CA ARG A 222 12.76 -34.73 -4.42
C ARG A 222 13.66 -35.22 -5.53
N TRP A 223 14.96 -35.06 -5.35
CA TRP A 223 15.98 -35.27 -6.37
C TRP A 223 17.04 -36.24 -5.88
N SER A 224 17.52 -37.11 -6.76
CA SER A 224 18.63 -38.02 -6.46
C SER A 224 19.82 -37.75 -7.36
N TRP A 225 21.02 -37.84 -6.81
CA TRP A 225 22.24 -37.77 -7.62
C TRP A 225 22.46 -39.09 -8.37
N THR A 226 22.60 -39.02 -9.69
CA THR A 226 22.94 -40.17 -10.55
C THR A 226 24.26 -39.89 -11.24
N ARG A 227 25.25 -40.77 -11.06
CA ARG A 227 26.54 -40.64 -11.76
C ARG A 227 26.40 -41.21 -13.18
N THR A 228 26.51 -40.36 -14.18
CA THR A 228 26.61 -40.78 -15.59
C THR A 228 28.08 -41.05 -15.94
N PRO A 229 28.38 -42.07 -16.76
CA PRO A 229 29.75 -42.40 -17.15
C PRO A 229 30.49 -41.28 -17.90
N ASP A 230 29.76 -40.42 -18.62
CA ASP A 230 30.36 -39.51 -19.62
C ASP A 230 30.31 -38.00 -19.25
N ASP A 231 29.51 -37.56 -18.28
CA ASP A 231 29.19 -36.13 -18.05
C ASP A 231 29.31 -35.63 -16.59
N GLY A 232 29.96 -36.39 -15.70
CA GLY A 232 30.21 -35.92 -14.32
C GLY A 232 29.02 -36.03 -13.36
N GLY A 233 27.91 -36.65 -13.79
CA GLY A 233 26.69 -36.92 -12.99
C GLY A 233 25.68 -35.77 -12.96
N SER A 234 24.41 -36.10 -12.70
CA SER A 234 23.30 -35.15 -12.68
C SER A 234 22.28 -35.48 -11.59
N PHE A 235 21.49 -34.48 -11.19
CA PHE A 235 20.32 -34.69 -10.35
C PHE A 235 19.13 -35.12 -11.21
N THR A 236 18.49 -36.21 -10.86
CA THR A 236 17.28 -36.72 -11.50
C THR A 236 16.09 -36.55 -10.59
N LEU A 237 14.97 -36.09 -11.14
CA LEU A 237 13.74 -35.91 -10.38
C LEU A 237 13.15 -37.27 -10.03
N GLN A 238 12.96 -37.53 -8.74
CA GLN A 238 12.36 -38.77 -8.24
C GLN A 238 10.85 -38.61 -8.04
N HIS A 239 10.46 -37.49 -7.45
CA HIS A 239 9.08 -37.22 -7.09
C HIS A 239 8.84 -35.71 -7.08
N MET A 240 7.71 -35.28 -7.64
CA MET A 240 7.26 -33.89 -7.57
C MET A 240 5.81 -33.88 -7.13
N LEU A 241 5.53 -33.20 -6.03
CA LEU A 241 4.21 -32.84 -5.58
C LEU A 241 3.93 -31.41 -6.01
N VAL A 242 2.86 -31.24 -6.77
CA VAL A 242 2.17 -29.95 -6.80
C VAL A 242 1.41 -29.90 -5.49
N GLU A 243 1.81 -29.02 -4.58
CA GLU A 243 1.12 -28.93 -3.30
C GLU A 243 -0.24 -28.27 -3.51
N GLU A 244 -1.28 -29.10 -3.67
CA GLU A 244 -2.68 -28.65 -3.81
C GLU A 244 -3.31 -28.30 -2.45
N ARG A 245 -2.61 -28.49 -1.34
CA ARG A 245 -3.11 -28.16 0.01
C ARG A 245 -2.05 -27.51 0.88
N GLU A 246 -2.47 -26.43 1.52
CA GLU A 246 -1.99 -25.77 2.74
C GLU A 246 -0.80 -26.44 3.43
N HIS A 247 0.41 -25.92 3.20
CA HIS A 247 1.55 -26.20 4.05
C HIS A 247 2.20 -24.89 4.48
N GLU A 248 2.11 -24.61 5.77
CA GLU A 248 3.03 -23.73 6.48
C GLU A 248 4.43 -24.37 6.40
N VAL A 249 5.18 -24.10 5.32
CA VAL A 249 6.58 -24.53 5.25
C VAL A 249 7.42 -23.57 6.06
N VAL A 250 7.48 -23.84 7.35
CA VAL A 250 8.35 -23.15 8.29
C VAL A 250 9.79 -23.33 7.85
N VAL A 251 10.41 -22.25 7.39
CA VAL A 251 11.85 -22.19 7.13
C VAL A 251 12.50 -21.56 8.37
N PRO A 252 13.04 -22.34 9.33
CA PRO A 252 13.70 -21.78 10.49
C PRO A 252 15.10 -21.32 10.09
N LEU A 253 15.31 -20.02 10.21
CA LEU A 253 16.56 -19.38 9.87
C LEU A 253 17.46 -19.37 11.10
N ALA A 254 17.92 -20.56 11.52
CA ALA A 254 18.87 -20.69 12.61
C ALA A 254 20.23 -20.07 12.20
N GLY A 255 20.66 -19.04 12.94
CA GLY A 255 22.00 -18.45 12.85
C GLY A 255 22.74 -18.56 14.19
N PRO A 256 24.06 -18.33 14.22
CA PRO A 256 24.83 -18.28 15.48
C PRO A 256 24.24 -17.23 16.44
N ALA A 257 24.51 -17.36 17.74
CA ALA A 257 23.98 -16.50 18.81
C ALA A 257 24.24 -14.98 18.62
N SER A 258 25.09 -14.59 17.67
CA SER A 258 25.40 -13.22 17.26
C SER A 258 24.52 -12.67 16.11
N SER A 259 23.54 -13.42 15.62
CA SER A 259 22.75 -13.05 14.42
C SER A 259 21.70 -11.99 14.70
N THR A 260 21.85 -10.78 14.18
CA THR A 260 20.89 -9.69 14.42
C THR A 260 19.71 -9.75 13.47
N SER A 261 18.52 -10.03 13.99
CA SER A 261 17.24 -9.85 13.30
C SER A 261 16.71 -8.45 13.56
N GLN A 262 16.50 -7.67 12.52
CA GLN A 262 15.81 -6.39 12.58
C GLN A 262 14.51 -6.48 11.81
N THR A 263 13.38 -6.32 12.47
CA THR A 263 12.09 -6.13 11.78
C THR A 263 11.92 -4.63 11.62
N VAL A 264 11.94 -4.14 10.38
CA VAL A 264 11.79 -2.70 10.14
C VAL A 264 10.31 -2.40 10.02
N ILE A 265 9.68 -2.08 11.14
CA ILE A 265 8.34 -1.53 11.18
C ILE A 265 8.53 -0.01 11.28
N PRO A 266 8.37 0.75 10.18
CA PRO A 266 8.64 2.18 10.17
C PRO A 266 7.47 2.92 10.83
N LEU A 267 7.26 2.68 12.11
CA LEU A 267 6.22 3.29 12.91
C LEU A 267 6.82 3.73 14.24
N PHE A 268 6.38 4.89 14.72
CA PHE A 268 6.69 5.37 16.06
C PHE A 268 5.39 5.73 16.77
N ALA A 269 5.43 5.77 18.10
CA ALA A 269 4.27 6.05 18.91
C ALA A 269 3.78 7.50 18.72
N ALA A 270 2.51 7.67 18.38
CA ALA A 270 1.83 8.96 18.35
C ALA A 270 1.15 9.31 19.68
N THR A 271 0.92 8.31 20.52
CA THR A 271 0.22 8.42 21.80
C THR A 271 0.89 7.53 22.84
N GLU A 272 0.61 7.80 24.11
CA GLU A 272 0.93 6.86 25.19
C GLU A 272 -0.08 5.69 25.23
N PRO A 273 0.28 4.54 25.83
CA PRO A 273 -0.63 3.39 25.94
C PRO A 273 -1.87 3.68 26.80
N ARG A 274 -2.99 3.04 26.43
CA ARG A 274 -4.30 3.15 27.09
C ARG A 274 -4.92 1.79 27.33
N THR A 275 -5.65 1.61 28.41
CA THR A 275 -6.39 0.36 28.62
C THR A 275 -7.70 0.40 27.87
N ILE A 276 -8.02 -0.63 27.08
CA ILE A 276 -9.34 -0.80 26.47
C ILE A 276 -10.33 -1.08 27.60
N ALA A 277 -11.31 -0.20 27.79
CA ALA A 277 -12.35 -0.38 28.80
C ALA A 277 -13.58 -1.10 28.25
N ALA A 278 -13.92 -0.83 26.99
CA ALA A 278 -15.02 -1.49 26.31
C ALA A 278 -14.74 -1.63 24.81
N GLY A 279 -14.92 -2.84 24.30
CA GLY A 279 -14.84 -3.16 22.87
C GLY A 279 -15.86 -4.23 22.48
N LEU A 280 -16.10 -4.37 21.18
CA LEU A 280 -16.97 -5.39 20.60
C LEU A 280 -16.40 -5.82 19.25
N GLY A 281 -15.96 -7.07 19.11
CA GLY A 281 -15.30 -7.56 17.91
C GLY A 281 -14.03 -6.74 17.60
N ASN A 282 -14.03 -6.10 16.43
CA ASN A 282 -12.96 -5.20 15.97
C ASN A 282 -13.17 -3.72 16.38
N ILE A 283 -14.22 -3.40 17.13
CA ILE A 283 -14.55 -2.01 17.49
C ILE A 283 -14.11 -1.70 18.92
N VAL A 284 -13.24 -0.71 19.07
CA VAL A 284 -12.89 -0.12 20.37
C VAL A 284 -13.87 1.02 20.66
N ARG A 285 -14.65 0.90 21.74
CA ARG A 285 -15.65 1.89 22.14
C ARG A 285 -15.10 2.89 23.14
N GLN A 286 -14.41 2.38 24.17
CA GLN A 286 -13.91 3.20 25.27
C GLN A 286 -12.49 2.81 25.66
N ILE A 287 -11.69 3.81 25.98
CA ILE A 287 -10.32 3.70 26.48
C ILE A 287 -10.19 4.41 27.83
N VAL A 288 -9.23 3.98 28.64
CA VAL A 288 -8.92 4.57 29.95
C VAL A 288 -7.45 4.98 30.01
N LEU A 289 -7.25 6.24 30.40
CA LEU A 289 -5.96 6.84 30.75
C LEU A 289 -5.62 6.52 32.22
N GLY A 290 -4.74 5.56 32.48
CA GLY A 290 -4.31 5.22 33.85
C GLY A 290 -5.49 4.85 34.77
N LYS A 291 -5.73 5.64 35.83
CA LYS A 291 -6.89 5.47 36.75
C LYS A 291 -8.07 6.42 36.45
N GLY A 292 -8.10 7.00 35.25
CA GLY A 292 -9.12 7.94 34.82
C GLY A 292 -10.49 7.30 34.53
N LYS A 293 -11.47 8.13 34.15
CA LYS A 293 -12.78 7.65 33.68
C LYS A 293 -12.69 7.15 32.22
N PRO A 294 -13.45 6.12 31.83
CA PRO A 294 -13.55 5.70 30.44
C PRO A 294 -14.01 6.84 29.53
N SER A 295 -13.30 7.05 28.42
CA SER A 295 -13.64 8.04 27.39
C SER A 295 -13.79 7.37 26.02
N PRO A 296 -14.49 7.99 25.05
CA PRO A 296 -14.60 7.45 23.70
C PRO A 296 -13.23 7.28 23.04
N ALA A 297 -13.03 6.17 22.34
CA ALA A 297 -11.73 5.78 21.83
C ALA A 297 -11.18 6.74 20.75
N SER A 298 -12.05 7.33 19.92
CA SER A 298 -11.62 8.28 18.87
C SER A 298 -11.15 9.63 19.40
N HIS A 299 -11.58 10.02 20.60
CA HIS A 299 -11.39 11.38 21.13
C HIS A 299 -9.91 11.74 21.31
N GLU A 300 -9.07 10.76 21.66
CA GLU A 300 -7.63 10.98 21.77
C GLU A 300 -6.98 11.21 20.41
N LEU A 301 -7.36 10.42 19.39
CA LEU A 301 -6.85 10.61 18.02
C LEU A 301 -7.27 11.94 17.43
N GLU A 302 -8.49 12.41 17.75
CA GLU A 302 -8.99 13.74 17.39
C GLU A 302 -8.12 14.88 17.95
N SER A 303 -7.35 14.64 19.02
CA SER A 303 -6.41 15.61 19.60
C SER A 303 -4.96 15.35 19.18
N ALA A 304 -4.48 14.10 19.25
CA ALA A 304 -3.08 13.75 19.09
C ALA A 304 -2.59 13.90 17.65
N ILE A 305 -3.40 13.48 16.67
CA ILE A 305 -3.00 13.54 15.24
C ILE A 305 -2.88 14.99 14.76
N PRO A 306 -3.85 15.90 15.02
CA PRO A 306 -3.68 17.30 14.66
C PRO A 306 -2.48 17.98 15.34
N ALA A 307 -2.18 17.63 16.60
CA ALA A 307 -1.03 18.16 17.32
C ALA A 307 0.29 17.70 16.68
N LEU A 308 0.43 16.41 16.38
CA LEU A 308 1.59 15.86 15.69
C LEU A 308 1.80 16.50 14.30
N LEU A 309 0.73 16.66 13.53
CA LEU A 309 0.77 17.38 12.25
C LEU A 309 1.17 18.85 12.42
N ALA A 310 0.80 19.50 13.53
CA ALA A 310 1.24 20.85 13.84
C ALA A 310 2.75 20.91 14.15
N THR A 311 3.28 20.00 14.96
CA THR A 311 4.70 19.99 15.33
C THR A 311 5.61 19.66 14.13
N ARG A 312 5.20 18.71 13.28
CA ARG A 312 5.89 18.40 12.01
C ARG A 312 6.08 19.63 11.12
N ARG A 313 5.14 20.58 11.17
CA ARG A 313 5.21 21.83 10.41
C ARG A 313 6.17 22.84 11.03
N GLN A 314 6.28 22.86 12.37
CA GLN A 314 7.18 23.78 13.09
C GLN A 314 8.65 23.34 13.03
N ALA A 315 8.91 22.02 13.08
CA ALA A 315 10.27 21.46 13.08
C ALA A 315 10.97 21.55 11.70
N TRP A 316 10.25 21.88 10.63
CA TRP A 316 10.80 22.06 9.29
C TRP A 316 10.35 23.38 8.64
N PRO A 317 10.84 24.55 9.11
CA PRO A 317 10.45 25.85 8.59
C PRO A 317 11.40 26.27 7.45
N GLY A 318 10.92 26.29 6.19
CA GLY A 318 11.65 26.94 5.10
C GLY A 318 11.86 26.17 3.79
N ALA A 319 11.12 25.09 3.53
CA ALA A 319 11.00 24.57 2.17
C ALA A 319 9.54 24.70 1.76
N ASP A 320 9.28 25.24 0.57
CA ASP A 320 8.00 25.09 -0.10
C ASP A 320 7.54 23.64 0.10
N PHE A 321 6.32 23.46 0.63
CA PHE A 321 5.70 22.14 0.76
C PHE A 321 5.35 21.65 -0.66
N ASP A 322 6.40 21.30 -1.40
CA ASP A 322 6.37 20.91 -2.78
C ASP A 322 6.11 19.41 -2.88
N ALA A 323 5.43 19.04 -3.95
CA ALA A 323 4.92 17.70 -4.18
C ALA A 323 6.00 16.64 -4.42
N GLU A 324 7.28 16.99 -4.28
CA GLU A 324 8.39 16.08 -4.48
C GLU A 324 8.78 15.24 -3.26
N THR A 325 8.22 15.54 -2.07
CA THR A 325 8.69 14.98 -0.78
C THR A 325 7.66 14.15 0.01
N GLY A 326 6.45 13.94 -0.53
CA GLY A 326 5.49 12.90 -0.11
C GLY A 326 4.77 13.04 1.24
N ARG A 327 3.79 13.95 1.42
CA ARG A 327 2.94 13.99 2.65
C ARG A 327 1.48 14.46 2.53
N GLY A 328 0.55 13.53 2.72
CA GLY A 328 -0.92 13.57 2.69
C GLY A 328 -1.46 12.80 3.90
N PRO A 329 -2.76 12.41 3.97
CA PRO A 329 -3.36 11.78 5.14
C PRO A 329 -2.50 10.68 5.79
N LEU A 330 -2.26 10.90 7.09
CA LEU A 330 -1.42 10.06 7.93
C LEU A 330 -2.15 8.74 8.21
N GLY A 331 -1.54 7.62 7.80
CA GLY A 331 -1.97 6.31 8.28
C GLY A 331 -1.79 6.21 9.80
N VAL A 332 -2.80 5.68 10.49
CA VAL A 332 -2.74 5.41 11.93
C VAL A 332 -2.88 3.91 12.15
N TRP A 333 -2.01 3.37 12.99
CA TRP A 333 -2.04 1.97 13.43
C TRP A 333 -2.28 1.92 14.93
N GLY A 334 -2.99 0.90 15.40
CA GLY A 334 -3.18 0.58 16.81
C GLY A 334 -2.43 -0.69 17.17
N LEU A 335 -1.44 -0.59 18.06
CA LEU A 335 -0.81 -1.73 18.71
C LEU A 335 -1.67 -2.16 19.90
N VAL A 336 -2.25 -3.35 19.80
CA VAL A 336 -3.01 -4.00 20.87
C VAL A 336 -2.07 -4.96 21.61
N VAL A 337 -1.83 -4.68 22.89
CA VAL A 337 -0.98 -5.47 23.78
C VAL A 337 -1.89 -6.27 24.73
N PRO A 338 -1.98 -7.60 24.57
CA PRO A 338 -2.80 -8.42 25.45
C PRO A 338 -2.19 -8.48 26.87
N PRO A 339 -3.00 -8.82 27.91
CA PRO A 339 -2.56 -8.78 29.31
C PRO A 339 -1.29 -9.57 29.63
N ASP A 340 -1.10 -10.70 28.98
CA ASP A 340 0.08 -11.58 29.07
C ASP A 340 1.36 -10.97 28.50
N ALA A 341 1.26 -10.01 27.57
CA ALA A 341 2.41 -9.32 26.99
C ALA A 341 2.71 -7.95 27.65
N GLN A 342 1.94 -7.53 28.66
CA GLN A 342 2.08 -6.20 29.27
C GLN A 342 3.37 -6.01 30.06
N GLU A 343 3.90 -7.07 30.70
CA GLU A 343 5.18 -7.00 31.40
C GLU A 343 6.35 -6.75 30.42
N LEU A 344 6.35 -7.47 29.28
CA LEU A 344 7.32 -7.24 28.22
C LEU A 344 7.17 -5.83 27.64
N TYR A 345 5.94 -5.38 27.39
CA TYR A 345 5.67 -4.02 26.94
C TYR A 345 6.21 -2.96 27.92
N ALA A 346 6.02 -3.14 29.23
CA ALA A 346 6.56 -2.23 30.23
C ALA A 346 8.09 -2.16 30.19
N SER A 347 8.77 -3.28 29.94
CA SER A 347 10.24 -3.29 29.80
C SER A 347 10.76 -2.58 28.55
N LEU A 348 9.95 -2.51 27.48
CA LEU A 348 10.30 -1.88 26.20
C LEU A 348 9.74 -0.47 26.03
N GLN A 349 8.98 0.01 27.01
CA GLN A 349 8.16 1.21 26.92
C GLN A 349 8.98 2.46 26.56
N GLU A 350 10.22 2.58 27.03
CA GLU A 350 11.09 3.73 26.75
C GLU A 350 11.27 4.00 25.25
N THR A 351 11.40 2.94 24.45
CA THR A 351 11.53 3.03 22.97
C THR A 351 10.20 3.23 22.25
N LEU A 352 9.07 3.15 22.97
CA LEU A 352 7.71 3.24 22.45
C LEU A 352 6.96 4.45 23.03
N MET A 353 7.66 5.43 23.59
CA MET A 353 7.03 6.68 24.03
C MET A 353 6.86 7.66 22.86
N PRO A 354 5.79 8.47 22.86
CA PRO A 354 5.68 9.56 21.90
C PRO A 354 6.82 10.55 22.07
N ILE A 355 7.33 11.04 20.94
CA ILE A 355 8.42 12.02 20.91
C ILE A 355 7.87 13.44 20.89
N ALA A 356 8.64 14.40 21.42
CA ALA A 356 8.28 15.82 21.39
C ALA A 356 8.85 16.54 20.14
N ASP A 357 10.02 16.11 19.66
CA ASP A 357 10.63 16.60 18.44
C ASP A 357 10.15 15.77 17.24
N HIS A 358 9.57 16.43 16.25
CA HIS A 358 9.04 15.82 15.03
C HIS A 358 9.84 16.25 13.78
N SER A 359 11.12 16.58 13.94
CA SER A 359 12.06 16.68 12.83
C SER A 359 12.15 15.35 12.06
N VAL A 360 12.58 15.42 10.80
CA VAL A 360 12.71 14.23 9.94
C VAL A 360 13.64 13.22 10.58
N GLU A 361 14.76 13.69 11.11
CA GLU A 361 15.78 12.90 11.78
C GLU A 361 15.26 12.30 13.08
N ALA A 362 14.52 13.07 13.90
CA ALA A 362 13.97 12.58 15.16
C ALA A 362 12.89 11.51 14.95
N GLU A 363 11.99 11.69 13.98
CA GLU A 363 10.98 10.68 13.68
C GLU A 363 11.57 9.40 13.08
N GLN A 364 12.55 9.54 12.18
CA GLN A 364 13.27 8.39 11.64
C GLN A 364 14.03 7.66 12.73
N HIS A 365 14.68 8.40 13.63
CA HIS A 365 15.36 7.82 14.78
C HIS A 365 14.37 7.12 15.71
N ALA A 366 13.23 7.74 16.04
CA ALA A 366 12.20 7.15 16.87
C ALA A 366 11.62 5.86 16.26
N ALA A 367 11.32 5.86 14.96
CA ALA A 367 10.85 4.66 14.26
C ALA A 367 11.94 3.57 14.22
N ALA A 368 13.20 3.94 14.02
CA ALA A 368 14.32 3.00 14.06
C ALA A 368 14.54 2.38 15.44
N MET A 369 14.33 3.15 16.52
CA MET A 369 14.41 2.69 17.90
C MET A 369 13.20 1.83 18.30
N ALA A 370 12.00 2.18 17.83
CA ALA A 370 10.77 1.44 18.09
C ALA A 370 10.72 0.09 17.36
N GLY A 371 11.31 -0.02 16.17
CA GLY A 371 11.26 -1.22 15.31
C GLY A 371 11.61 -2.54 16.01
N PRO A 372 12.76 -2.67 16.68
CA PRO A 372 13.13 -3.88 17.43
C PRO A 372 12.12 -4.24 18.54
N SER A 373 11.62 -3.24 19.25
CA SER A 373 10.63 -3.42 20.33
C SER A 373 9.29 -3.88 19.77
N LEU A 374 8.83 -3.30 18.66
CA LEU A 374 7.62 -3.74 17.96
C LEU A 374 7.76 -5.19 17.48
N ALA A 375 8.93 -5.57 16.97
CA ALA A 375 9.23 -6.95 16.56
C ALA A 375 9.07 -7.94 17.73
N ALA A 376 9.68 -7.62 18.87
CA ALA A 376 9.64 -8.44 20.07
C ALA A 376 8.20 -8.57 20.60
N LEU A 377 7.44 -7.47 20.60
CA LEU A 377 6.05 -7.44 21.05
C LEU A 377 5.14 -8.26 20.12
N LEU A 378 5.28 -8.13 18.81
CA LEU A 378 4.51 -8.94 17.86
C LEU A 378 4.76 -10.44 18.04
N ALA A 379 6.02 -10.82 18.26
CA ALA A 379 6.34 -12.22 18.52
C ALA A 379 5.85 -12.72 19.89
N ALA A 380 5.66 -11.82 20.86
CA ALA A 380 5.01 -12.10 22.14
C ALA A 380 3.48 -12.15 22.04
N GLY A 381 2.90 -11.96 20.85
CA GLY A 381 1.45 -12.05 20.61
C GLY A 381 0.73 -10.70 20.63
N CYS A 382 1.45 -9.57 20.64
CA CYS A 382 0.82 -8.27 20.37
C CYS A 382 0.34 -8.19 18.93
N ARG A 383 -0.68 -7.36 18.68
CA ARG A 383 -1.29 -7.19 17.36
C ARG A 383 -1.17 -5.76 16.88
N LEU A 384 -0.74 -5.55 15.64
CA LEU A 384 -0.77 -4.24 15.00
C LEU A 384 -1.93 -4.18 14.02
N HIS A 385 -2.86 -3.26 14.25
CA HIS A 385 -4.03 -3.07 13.41
C HIS A 385 -3.97 -1.74 12.70
N ARG A 386 -4.38 -1.71 11.44
CA ARG A 386 -4.70 -0.43 10.82
C ARG A 386 -6.02 0.11 11.40
N ILE A 387 -6.07 1.40 11.68
CA ILE A 387 -7.32 2.07 12.05
C ILE A 387 -8.08 2.39 10.76
N LEU A 388 -9.22 1.75 10.53
CA LEU A 388 -10.02 1.89 9.30
C LEU A 388 -10.92 3.13 9.34
N SER A 389 -11.47 3.44 10.52
CA SER A 389 -12.35 4.59 10.71
C SER A 389 -12.43 4.98 12.19
N GLY A 390 -12.52 6.28 12.47
CA GLY A 390 -12.99 6.83 13.74
C GLY A 390 -14.35 7.49 13.51
N GLY A 391 -15.37 7.08 14.25
CA GLY A 391 -16.70 7.64 14.14
C GLY A 391 -16.70 9.10 14.56
N GLY A 392 -16.87 10.01 13.59
CA GLY A 392 -16.94 11.44 13.83
C GLY A 392 -18.04 11.83 14.84
N GLY A 393 -17.95 13.06 15.34
CA GLY A 393 -18.71 13.60 16.48
C GLY A 393 -20.25 13.62 16.41
N TRP A 394 -20.90 12.88 15.51
CA TRP A 394 -22.36 12.90 15.32
C TRP A 394 -22.92 11.50 15.00
N GLY A 395 -24.01 11.11 15.67
CA GLY A 395 -24.79 9.89 15.40
C GLY A 395 -24.43 8.67 16.28
N GLN A 396 -25.11 7.53 16.08
CA GLN A 396 -24.95 6.33 16.92
C GLN A 396 -23.57 5.64 16.82
N LYS A 397 -22.71 6.09 15.90
CA LYS A 397 -21.33 5.61 15.74
C LYS A 397 -20.28 6.58 16.31
N GLN A 398 -20.71 7.66 16.96
CA GLN A 398 -19.82 8.68 17.54
C GLN A 398 -18.86 8.05 18.56
N GLY A 399 -17.56 8.32 18.41
CA GLY A 399 -16.56 7.90 19.39
C GLY A 399 -15.97 6.50 19.20
N LEU A 400 -16.43 5.76 18.20
CA LEU A 400 -16.02 4.37 17.93
C LEU A 400 -14.78 4.30 17.04
N LEU A 401 -13.84 3.41 17.34
CA LEU A 401 -12.70 3.10 16.48
C LEU A 401 -12.81 1.69 15.91
N SER A 402 -12.68 1.56 14.60
CA SER A 402 -12.66 0.26 13.92
C SER A 402 -11.23 -0.17 13.63
N LEU A 403 -10.83 -1.30 14.19
CA LEU A 403 -9.59 -2.00 13.86
C LEU A 403 -9.81 -2.85 12.59
N ASP A 404 -8.77 -3.02 11.79
CA ASP A 404 -8.79 -3.96 10.67
C ASP A 404 -9.00 -5.40 11.16
N PRO A 405 -10.03 -6.13 10.67
CA PRO A 405 -10.33 -7.49 11.12
C PRO A 405 -9.54 -8.59 10.40
N GLN A 406 -8.85 -8.32 9.28
CA GLN A 406 -8.11 -9.36 8.56
C GLN A 406 -6.77 -9.63 9.25
N MET A 407 -6.67 -10.72 10.00
CA MET A 407 -5.48 -11.01 10.81
C MET A 407 -4.62 -12.12 10.25
N ALA A 408 -5.19 -13.07 9.51
CA ALA A 408 -4.53 -14.30 9.10
C ALA A 408 -4.81 -14.61 7.63
N HIS A 409 -3.84 -15.20 6.94
CA HIS A 409 -4.09 -15.79 5.63
C HIS A 409 -4.98 -17.04 5.80
N PRO A 410 -6.00 -17.30 4.95
CA PRO A 410 -6.89 -18.47 5.09
C PRO A 410 -6.13 -19.80 5.27
N ALA A 411 -5.04 -19.98 4.52
CA ALA A 411 -4.15 -21.14 4.60
C ALA A 411 -3.48 -21.36 5.98
N SER A 412 -3.44 -20.34 6.85
CA SER A 412 -2.86 -20.42 8.20
C SER A 412 -3.87 -20.78 9.30
N VAL A 413 -5.17 -20.72 9.01
CA VAL A 413 -6.26 -20.97 9.98
C VAL A 413 -6.64 -22.46 10.00
N SER A 414 -6.62 -23.12 8.84
CA SER A 414 -6.99 -24.54 8.67
C SER A 414 -5.94 -25.52 9.26
N ALA A 415 -4.65 -25.20 9.20
CA ALA A 415 -3.58 -26.08 9.68
C ALA A 415 -3.65 -26.42 11.17
N ASN A 416 -4.28 -25.57 11.99
CA ASN A 416 -4.38 -25.74 13.45
C ASN A 416 -5.66 -26.46 13.92
N MET A 417 -6.59 -26.81 13.02
CA MET A 417 -7.83 -27.50 13.38
C MET A 417 -7.78 -29.02 13.22
N SER A 418 -6.67 -29.58 12.72
CA SER A 418 -6.55 -31.01 12.40
C SER A 418 -6.15 -31.94 13.56
N THR A 419 -6.18 -31.47 14.81
CA THR A 419 -5.97 -32.34 15.98
C THR A 419 -7.29 -32.57 16.72
N ASP A 420 -7.70 -33.83 16.71
CA ASP A 420 -8.77 -34.45 17.49
C ASP A 420 -10.21 -34.21 17.00
N ASN A 421 -10.63 -34.92 15.94
CA ASN A 421 -11.82 -35.78 15.95
C ASN A 421 -11.97 -36.57 14.63
N ASN A 422 -12.10 -37.89 14.73
CA ASN A 422 -12.23 -38.84 13.63
C ASN A 422 -13.64 -38.85 12.97
N ASN A 423 -14.19 -37.71 12.57
CA ASN A 423 -15.43 -37.68 11.79
C ASN A 423 -15.27 -36.78 10.55
N ASP A 424 -15.04 -37.41 9.40
CA ASP A 424 -14.80 -36.78 8.08
C ASP A 424 -16.06 -36.15 7.43
N ASP A 425 -17.10 -35.80 8.20
CA ASP A 425 -18.38 -35.28 7.65
C ASP A 425 -18.79 -33.87 8.16
N ASP A 426 -18.02 -33.21 9.03
CA ASP A 426 -18.45 -31.97 9.71
C ASP A 426 -17.68 -30.67 9.33
N ASP A 427 -16.72 -30.71 8.39
CA ASP A 427 -15.88 -29.54 8.06
C ASP A 427 -16.66 -28.36 7.41
N ASP A 428 -17.76 -28.64 6.71
CA ASP A 428 -18.60 -27.61 6.07
C ASP A 428 -19.47 -26.83 7.07
N ASP A 429 -19.66 -27.35 8.28
CA ASP A 429 -20.52 -26.74 9.31
C ASP A 429 -19.79 -25.73 10.19
N ALA A 430 -18.46 -25.73 10.26
CA ALA A 430 -17.71 -24.85 11.17
C ALA A 430 -17.71 -23.37 10.73
N ALA A 431 -17.53 -23.10 9.43
CA ALA A 431 -17.58 -21.75 8.87
C ALA A 431 -19.01 -21.18 8.85
N MET A 432 -20.00 -22.02 8.54
CA MET A 432 -21.41 -21.67 8.60
C MET A 432 -21.89 -21.46 10.05
N ALA A 433 -21.39 -22.24 11.00
CA ALA A 433 -21.65 -22.06 12.43
C ALA A 433 -21.03 -20.76 12.97
N SER A 434 -19.83 -20.39 12.52
CA SER A 434 -19.21 -19.09 12.86
C SER A 434 -20.05 -17.91 12.38
N PHE A 435 -20.53 -17.98 11.13
CA PHE A 435 -21.41 -16.97 10.53
C PHE A 435 -22.81 -16.91 11.19
N MET A 436 -23.42 -18.06 11.47
CA MET A 436 -24.71 -18.17 12.18
C MET A 436 -24.63 -17.69 13.63
N ARG A 437 -23.48 -17.87 14.30
CA ARG A 437 -23.25 -17.43 15.68
C ARG A 437 -23.10 -15.90 15.77
N SER A 438 -22.45 -15.30 14.76
CA SER A 438 -22.39 -13.83 14.57
C SER A 438 -23.79 -13.21 14.37
N LEU A 439 -24.70 -13.90 13.68
CA LEU A 439 -26.08 -13.45 13.45
C LEU A 439 -27.00 -13.57 14.68
N ARG A 440 -26.68 -14.44 15.67
CA ARG A 440 -27.57 -14.73 16.81
C ARG A 440 -27.29 -13.90 18.07
N GLY A 441 -26.20 -13.13 18.12
CA GLY A 441 -25.91 -12.24 19.25
C GLY A 441 -25.73 -12.94 20.60
N GLU A 442 -25.36 -14.23 20.58
CA GLU A 442 -25.07 -15.00 21.79
C GLU A 442 -23.73 -14.52 22.36
N THR A 443 -23.74 -14.11 23.63
CA THR A 443 -22.61 -13.48 24.34
C THR A 443 -21.29 -14.26 24.17
N GLU A 444 -20.39 -13.68 23.37
CA GLU A 444 -18.99 -14.10 23.10
C GLU A 444 -18.07 -13.92 24.32
N ALA A 445 -18.48 -14.39 25.50
CA ALA A 445 -17.64 -14.33 26.70
C ALA A 445 -16.59 -15.46 26.76
N GLN A 446 -16.54 -16.37 25.77
CA GLN A 446 -15.67 -17.57 25.83
C GLN A 446 -14.95 -17.94 24.52
N SER A 447 -15.14 -17.22 23.41
CA SER A 447 -14.31 -17.38 22.21
C SER A 447 -13.18 -16.36 22.20
N GLY A 448 -11.93 -16.80 22.31
CA GLY A 448 -10.73 -15.97 22.46
C GLY A 448 -10.34 -15.09 21.27
N ASP A 449 -11.26 -14.76 20.37
CA ASP A 449 -11.00 -14.08 19.09
C ASP A 449 -11.44 -12.60 19.07
N ASN A 450 -11.77 -12.04 20.23
CA ASN A 450 -12.13 -10.63 20.34
C ASN A 450 -10.87 -9.75 20.12
N LEU A 451 -10.92 -8.81 19.17
CA LEU A 451 -9.78 -7.96 18.79
C LEU A 451 -9.62 -6.78 19.76
N ALA A 452 -10.75 -6.20 20.18
CA ALA A 452 -10.83 -5.10 21.13
C ALA A 452 -11.13 -5.59 22.57
N THR A 453 -10.31 -6.51 23.08
CA THR A 453 -10.52 -7.13 24.40
C THR A 453 -10.37 -6.12 25.54
N PRO A 454 -11.38 -5.98 26.43
CA PRO A 454 -11.24 -5.17 27.64
C PRO A 454 -10.06 -5.64 28.50
N GLY A 455 -9.27 -4.70 29.01
CA GLY A 455 -8.06 -4.96 29.79
C GLY A 455 -6.76 -5.05 28.98
N ALA A 456 -6.82 -5.19 27.65
CA ALA A 456 -5.65 -5.03 26.78
C ALA A 456 -5.21 -3.55 26.71
N LEU A 457 -3.92 -3.30 26.46
CA LEU A 457 -3.44 -1.96 26.14
C LEU A 457 -3.61 -1.70 24.65
N LEU A 458 -3.91 -0.45 24.29
CA LEU A 458 -3.95 0.08 22.93
C LEU A 458 -3.03 1.29 22.87
N GLN A 459 -2.13 1.30 21.90
CA GLN A 459 -1.27 2.45 21.61
C GLN A 459 -1.34 2.79 20.13
N PHE A 460 -1.49 4.08 19.80
CA PHE A 460 -1.52 4.52 18.41
C PHE A 460 -0.12 4.86 17.90
N LEU A 461 0.19 4.39 16.69
CA LEU A 461 1.44 4.59 15.98
C LEU A 461 1.21 5.17 14.60
N VAL A 462 2.21 5.88 14.09
CA VAL A 462 2.18 6.53 12.78
C VAL A 462 3.53 6.38 12.08
N ALA A 463 3.53 6.50 10.75
CA ALA A 463 4.75 6.42 9.95
C ALA A 463 5.60 7.70 10.09
N PRO A 464 6.95 7.59 10.10
CA PRO A 464 7.85 8.72 10.17
C PRO A 464 7.88 9.50 8.86
N LEU A 465 8.39 10.72 8.95
CA LEU A 465 8.74 11.54 7.81
C LEU A 465 9.92 10.98 6.98
N THR A 466 9.80 11.01 5.65
CA THR A 466 10.89 10.66 4.71
C THR A 466 11.65 11.90 4.25
N ALA A 467 12.99 11.78 4.12
CA ALA A 467 13.85 12.80 3.53
C ALA A 467 13.91 12.64 2.00
N VAL A 468 14.11 13.74 1.26
CA VAL A 468 14.35 13.72 -0.18
C VAL A 468 15.81 13.96 -0.47
N GLU A 469 16.53 12.91 -0.85
CA GLU A 469 17.81 13.04 -1.54
C GLU A 469 18.00 11.95 -2.63
N SER A 470 18.63 12.45 -3.71
CA SER A 470 19.22 11.87 -4.93
C SER A 470 18.69 10.55 -5.51
N ASN A 471 18.50 10.60 -6.85
CA ASN A 471 18.21 9.54 -7.81
C ASN A 471 19.19 8.34 -7.85
N ASP A 472 19.98 8.11 -6.81
CA ASP A 472 20.93 7.01 -6.79
C ASP A 472 20.42 5.82 -5.96
N SER A 473 20.27 4.71 -6.70
CA SER A 473 20.42 3.30 -6.30
C SER A 473 19.17 2.46 -5.99
N ASN A 474 18.96 1.50 -6.91
CA ASN A 474 18.14 0.28 -6.81
C ASN A 474 18.70 -0.75 -5.79
N ALA A 475 19.27 -0.32 -4.68
CA ALA A 475 19.86 -1.23 -3.70
C ALA A 475 19.12 -1.15 -2.37
N VAL A 476 18.63 -2.30 -1.91
CA VAL A 476 18.19 -2.48 -0.52
C VAL A 476 19.43 -2.37 0.36
N ILE A 477 19.61 -1.22 1.00
CA ILE A 477 20.74 -0.94 1.86
C ILE A 477 20.19 -0.73 3.28
N ASP A 478 20.67 -1.52 4.26
CA ASP A 478 20.33 -1.36 5.67
C ASP A 478 20.83 -0.01 6.23
N SER A 479 20.42 0.36 7.44
CA SER A 479 20.84 1.61 8.11
C SER A 479 22.37 1.76 8.30
N ARG A 480 23.16 0.76 7.92
CA ARG A 480 24.62 0.71 8.00
C ARG A 480 25.31 0.60 6.63
N GLY A 481 24.58 0.72 5.51
CA GLY A 481 25.21 0.69 4.18
C GLY A 481 25.36 -0.69 3.52
N SER A 482 24.68 -1.75 4.01
CA SER A 482 24.84 -3.13 3.48
C SER A 482 23.51 -3.79 3.07
N THR A 483 23.54 -4.67 2.06
CA THR A 483 22.37 -5.51 1.70
C THR A 483 22.00 -6.47 2.84
N PRO A 484 20.72 -6.61 3.20
CA PRO A 484 20.27 -7.55 4.24
C PRO A 484 20.49 -9.00 3.78
N SER A 485 20.75 -9.93 4.71
CA SER A 485 20.97 -11.33 4.31
C SER A 485 19.67 -12.08 4.05
N ILE A 486 18.58 -11.70 4.74
CA ILE A 486 17.26 -12.26 4.52
C ILE A 486 16.22 -11.15 4.60
N ALA A 487 15.31 -11.05 3.63
CA ALA A 487 14.34 -9.97 3.59
C ALA A 487 12.94 -10.36 3.09
N PHE A 488 11.90 -10.03 3.87
CA PHE A 488 10.50 -10.23 3.49
C PHE A 488 9.69 -8.95 3.71
N GLY A 489 8.76 -8.64 2.81
CA GLY A 489 7.99 -7.39 2.91
C GLY A 489 6.74 -7.32 2.05
N ALA A 490 6.03 -6.20 2.16
CA ALA A 490 4.85 -5.89 1.37
C ALA A 490 5.18 -4.76 0.39
N HIS A 491 4.87 -4.95 -0.89
CA HIS A 491 5.07 -3.92 -1.92
C HIS A 491 3.74 -3.63 -2.62
N PRO A 492 3.31 -2.37 -2.79
CA PRO A 492 2.16 -2.07 -3.65
C PRO A 492 2.51 -2.45 -5.10
N GLY A 493 1.70 -3.30 -5.71
CA GLY A 493 2.08 -4.03 -6.92
C GLY A 493 2.55 -3.22 -8.13
N TYR A 494 3.24 -3.96 -9.03
CA TYR A 494 3.65 -3.63 -10.39
C TYR A 494 4.07 -2.18 -10.66
N GLU A 495 5.37 -1.90 -10.75
CA GLU A 495 5.95 -0.79 -11.50
C GLU A 495 6.83 -1.47 -12.56
N ASP A 496 6.32 -1.56 -13.79
CA ASP A 496 7.19 -1.57 -14.96
C ASP A 496 7.64 -0.13 -15.23
N ALA A 497 8.38 0.45 -14.28
CA ALA A 497 9.18 1.61 -14.61
C ALA A 497 10.28 1.09 -15.53
N LYS A 498 10.42 1.71 -16.72
CA LYS A 498 11.68 1.63 -17.47
C LYS A 498 12.81 1.94 -16.48
N GLN A 499 13.52 0.91 -16.06
CA GLN A 499 14.64 1.06 -15.17
C GLN A 499 15.77 1.67 -15.99
N ASP A 500 15.94 2.99 -15.90
CA ASP A 500 17.28 3.57 -16.05
C ASP A 500 18.10 3.00 -14.89
N GLY A 501 18.72 1.83 -15.11
CA GLY A 501 19.53 1.13 -14.11
C GLY A 501 19.25 -0.35 -13.86
N GLN A 502 18.43 -1.06 -14.66
CA GLN A 502 18.45 -2.53 -14.60
C GLN A 502 19.81 -3.00 -15.11
N PRO A 503 20.54 -3.86 -14.38
CA PRO A 503 21.81 -4.34 -14.90
C PRO A 503 21.54 -5.05 -16.23
N ALA A 504 22.29 -4.67 -17.27
CA ALA A 504 22.16 -5.28 -18.61
C ALA A 504 22.53 -6.78 -18.61
N ALA A 505 23.03 -7.29 -17.49
CA ALA A 505 23.41 -8.67 -17.26
C ALA A 505 22.82 -9.18 -15.93
N VAL A 506 22.73 -10.50 -15.80
CA VAL A 506 22.32 -11.17 -14.56
C VAL A 506 23.26 -10.74 -13.42
N ALA A 507 22.71 -10.23 -12.31
CA ALA A 507 23.49 -9.82 -11.15
C ALA A 507 23.38 -10.85 -10.02
N PHE A 508 24.51 -11.19 -9.39
CA PHE A 508 24.58 -12.14 -8.28
C PHE A 508 24.77 -11.40 -6.95
N ILE A 509 23.84 -11.58 -6.03
CA ILE A 509 23.85 -11.01 -4.68
C ILE A 509 24.10 -12.14 -3.70
N SER A 510 25.35 -12.26 -3.26
CA SER A 510 25.78 -13.28 -2.30
C SER A 510 25.16 -13.04 -0.94
N GLY A 511 24.70 -14.10 -0.28
CA GLY A 511 24.22 -14.05 1.10
C GLY A 511 22.83 -13.46 1.29
N HIS A 512 22.08 -13.19 0.20
CA HIS A 512 20.72 -12.61 0.25
C HIS A 512 19.64 -13.66 -0.07
N PHE A 513 18.56 -13.73 0.72
CA PHE A 513 17.35 -14.51 0.43
C PHE A 513 16.07 -13.72 0.76
N GLY A 514 15.11 -13.60 -0.14
CA GLY A 514 13.94 -12.77 0.20
C GLY A 514 12.91 -12.51 -0.89
N ALA A 515 11.71 -12.15 -0.46
CA ALA A 515 10.56 -11.91 -1.33
C ALA A 515 9.65 -10.79 -0.83
N VAL A 516 8.86 -10.22 -1.74
CA VAL A 516 7.79 -9.29 -1.44
C VAL A 516 6.45 -9.83 -1.94
N SER A 517 5.38 -9.46 -1.26
CA SER A 517 3.98 -9.76 -1.63
C SER A 517 3.22 -8.47 -1.92
N ASN A 518 2.39 -8.52 -2.97
CA ASN A 518 1.44 -7.45 -3.34
C ASN A 518 0.12 -7.57 -2.59
N GLN A 519 -0.10 -8.67 -1.87
CA GLN A 519 -1.26 -8.87 -1.00
C GLN A 519 -0.98 -8.46 0.46
N GLY A 520 0.24 -8.02 0.76
CA GLY A 520 0.71 -7.81 2.12
C GLY A 520 1.41 -9.02 2.71
N VAL A 521 1.90 -8.88 3.94
CA VAL A 521 2.51 -9.98 4.71
C VAL A 521 1.82 -10.12 6.07
N PHE A 522 1.78 -11.34 6.59
CA PHE A 522 1.16 -11.64 7.88
C PHE A 522 2.24 -12.03 8.89
N LEU A 523 2.20 -11.44 10.08
CA LEU A 523 3.16 -11.64 11.16
C LEU A 523 2.48 -12.38 12.32
N ALA A 524 3.16 -13.36 12.91
CA ALA A 524 2.65 -14.13 14.04
C ALA A 524 3.76 -14.54 15.00
N GLY A 525 3.47 -14.65 16.30
CA GLY A 525 4.38 -15.31 17.24
C GLY A 525 4.44 -16.83 17.02
N SER A 526 5.61 -17.45 17.23
CA SER A 526 5.76 -18.92 17.22
C SER A 526 5.15 -19.56 18.49
N PRO A 527 4.40 -20.68 18.40
CA PRO A 527 3.70 -21.29 19.53
C PRO A 527 4.66 -21.71 20.67
N SER A 528 4.26 -21.48 21.93
CA SER A 528 5.13 -21.71 23.10
C SER A 528 5.08 -23.13 23.69
N LYS A 529 4.35 -24.07 23.07
CA LYS A 529 4.32 -25.54 23.34
C LYS A 529 3.37 -26.22 22.34
N GLU A 530 3.59 -27.49 22.04
CA GLU A 530 2.59 -28.34 21.35
C GLU A 530 1.30 -28.35 22.19
N GLY A 531 0.18 -27.93 21.59
CA GLY A 531 -1.14 -27.88 22.24
C GLY A 531 -1.64 -26.49 22.69
N ALA A 532 -0.87 -25.41 22.51
CA ALA A 532 -1.40 -24.05 22.68
C ALA A 532 -2.21 -23.64 21.44
N GLY A 533 -3.44 -23.14 21.65
CA GLY A 533 -4.34 -22.68 20.59
C GLY A 533 -3.75 -21.56 19.70
N PRO A 534 -4.46 -21.18 18.61
CA PRO A 534 -3.93 -20.27 17.60
C PRO A 534 -3.43 -18.96 18.22
N LYS A 535 -2.18 -18.60 17.92
CA LYS A 535 -1.61 -17.32 18.33
C LYS A 535 -2.19 -16.18 17.49
N PRO A 536 -2.36 -14.98 18.07
CA PRO A 536 -2.83 -13.81 17.33
C PRO A 536 -1.86 -13.42 16.22
N ASN A 537 -2.40 -13.08 15.05
CA ASN A 537 -1.65 -12.68 13.85
C ASN A 537 -1.74 -11.15 13.63
N THR A 538 -1.01 -10.60 12.67
CA THR A 538 -1.00 -9.17 12.26
C THR A 538 -0.85 -9.08 10.75
N LYS A 539 -1.76 -8.39 10.05
CA LYS A 539 -1.66 -8.16 8.60
C LYS A 539 -1.07 -6.78 8.29
N LEU A 540 -0.18 -6.73 7.31
CA LEU A 540 0.42 -5.50 6.81
C LEU A 540 0.11 -5.31 5.33
N ASP A 541 -0.90 -4.48 5.03
CA ASP A 541 -1.41 -4.25 3.67
C ASP A 541 -0.66 -3.17 2.87
N PRO A 542 -0.51 -3.37 1.55
CA PRO A 542 -0.24 -2.27 0.63
C PRO A 542 -1.50 -1.41 0.41
N LEU A 543 -1.30 -0.12 0.14
CA LEU A 543 -2.40 0.74 -0.33
C LEU A 543 -2.76 0.38 -1.79
N ALA A 544 -4.02 0.60 -2.16
CA ALA A 544 -4.48 0.42 -3.54
C ALA A 544 -3.62 1.22 -4.52
N LYS A 545 -3.33 0.66 -5.69
CA LYS A 545 -2.66 1.40 -6.77
C LYS A 545 -3.69 2.18 -7.59
N ILE A 546 -3.49 3.49 -7.73
CA ILE A 546 -4.45 4.39 -8.38
C ILE A 546 -3.94 4.78 -9.76
N GLY A 547 -4.69 4.45 -10.81
CA GLY A 547 -4.48 5.01 -12.13
C GLY A 547 -5.21 6.35 -12.27
N ILE A 548 -4.58 7.38 -12.81
CA ILE A 548 -5.24 8.65 -13.15
C ILE A 548 -5.16 8.85 -14.65
N LEU A 549 -6.32 8.97 -15.30
CA LEU A 549 -6.40 9.31 -16.71
C LEU A 549 -6.49 10.82 -16.85
N SER A 550 -5.47 11.38 -17.51
CA SER A 550 -5.23 12.81 -17.71
C SER A 550 -4.70 13.55 -16.48
N VAL A 551 -3.39 13.84 -16.53
CA VAL A 551 -2.65 14.68 -15.57
C VAL A 551 -2.72 16.17 -15.96
N GLY A 552 -3.95 16.67 -16.14
CA GLY A 552 -4.25 18.10 -16.16
C GLY A 552 -4.09 18.74 -14.77
N ASP A 553 -4.39 20.03 -14.61
CA ASP A 553 -4.27 20.71 -13.29
C ASP A 553 -5.04 19.99 -12.18
N MET A 554 -6.26 19.54 -12.48
CA MET A 554 -7.08 18.75 -11.55
C MET A 554 -6.47 17.38 -11.27
N GLY A 555 -6.11 16.63 -12.31
CA GLY A 555 -5.53 15.29 -12.19
C GLY A 555 -4.20 15.30 -11.42
N VAL A 556 -3.38 16.33 -11.60
CA VAL A 556 -2.12 16.50 -10.86
C VAL A 556 -2.36 16.89 -9.41
N GLY A 557 -3.31 17.78 -9.11
CA GLY A 557 -3.69 18.06 -7.73
C GLY A 557 -4.14 16.78 -6.99
N ILE A 558 -4.94 15.94 -7.65
CA ILE A 558 -5.39 14.64 -7.11
C ILE A 558 -4.21 13.67 -6.96
N ALA A 559 -3.34 13.56 -7.96
CA ALA A 559 -2.17 12.70 -7.92
C ALA A 559 -1.25 13.07 -6.75
N ARG A 560 -0.94 14.36 -6.60
CA ARG A 560 -0.12 14.89 -5.52
C ARG A 560 -0.75 14.56 -4.17
N LEU A 561 -2.04 14.83 -3.99
CA LEU A 561 -2.76 14.46 -2.76
C LEU A 561 -2.63 12.96 -2.44
N LEU A 562 -2.88 12.08 -3.41
CA LEU A 562 -2.83 10.63 -3.23
C LEU A 562 -1.42 10.10 -2.92
N ILE A 563 -0.41 10.57 -3.64
CA ILE A 563 1.00 10.21 -3.40
C ILE A 563 1.43 10.65 -2.02
N ALA A 564 1.06 11.87 -1.66
CA ALA A 564 1.33 12.39 -0.35
C ALA A 564 0.70 11.48 0.73
N SER A 565 -0.50 10.95 0.46
CA SER A 565 -1.24 10.00 1.32
C SER A 565 -0.70 8.56 1.32
N GLY A 566 0.42 8.31 0.62
CA GLY A 566 1.07 7.02 0.53
C GLY A 566 0.56 6.09 -0.58
N PHE A 567 -0.39 6.52 -1.41
CA PHE A 567 -0.85 5.70 -2.56
C PHE A 567 0.21 5.72 -3.67
N SER A 568 0.41 4.58 -4.34
CA SER A 568 1.09 4.57 -5.64
C SER A 568 0.11 5.09 -6.70
N VAL A 569 0.56 6.05 -7.50
CA VAL A 569 -0.24 6.65 -8.56
C VAL A 569 0.45 6.48 -9.89
N ALA A 570 -0.27 6.00 -10.89
CA ALA A 570 0.24 5.78 -12.23
C ALA A 570 -0.62 6.47 -13.30
N THR A 571 -0.02 6.78 -14.44
CA THR A 571 -0.71 7.26 -15.64
C THR A 571 -0.05 6.72 -16.90
N ASN A 572 -0.81 6.63 -17.98
CA ASN A 572 -0.26 6.47 -19.33
C ASN A 572 -0.22 7.85 -20.02
N CYS A 573 0.97 8.28 -20.43
CA CYS A 573 1.19 9.55 -21.14
C CYS A 573 1.53 9.35 -22.63
N THR A 574 1.41 8.14 -23.17
CA THR A 574 1.66 7.87 -24.60
C THR A 574 0.78 8.76 -25.49
N GLY A 575 1.42 9.46 -26.43
CA GLY A 575 0.74 10.41 -27.33
C GLY A 575 0.39 11.77 -26.72
N ARG A 576 0.86 12.09 -25.50
CA ARG A 576 0.68 13.40 -24.85
C ARG A 576 1.88 14.32 -25.09
N SER A 577 1.67 15.63 -24.87
CA SER A 577 2.73 16.64 -25.00
C SER A 577 3.82 16.46 -23.93
N GLN A 578 5.04 16.91 -24.22
CA GLN A 578 6.15 16.87 -23.26
C GLN A 578 5.80 17.60 -21.95
N MET A 579 5.10 18.73 -22.02
CA MET A 579 4.60 19.43 -20.83
C MET A 579 3.71 18.57 -19.92
N THR A 580 2.92 17.66 -20.50
CA THR A 580 2.07 16.73 -19.72
C THR A 580 2.93 15.67 -19.03
N VAL A 581 3.95 15.18 -19.73
CA VAL A 581 4.92 14.20 -19.20
C VAL A 581 5.72 14.80 -18.05
N ASP A 582 6.26 16.01 -18.23
CA ASP A 582 7.07 16.71 -17.23
C ASP A 582 6.23 17.01 -15.97
N ARG A 583 4.97 17.41 -16.14
CA ARG A 583 4.06 17.64 -15.02
C ARG A 583 3.76 16.38 -14.21
N ALA A 584 3.62 15.24 -14.89
CA ALA A 584 3.41 13.96 -14.21
C ALA A 584 4.66 13.56 -13.41
N ARG A 585 5.86 13.74 -13.99
CA ARG A 585 7.14 13.46 -13.34
C ARG A 585 7.38 14.35 -12.12
N ALA A 586 7.16 15.66 -12.24
CA ALA A 586 7.24 16.62 -11.14
C ALA A 586 6.13 16.46 -10.07
N ALA A 587 5.22 15.51 -10.28
CA ALA A 587 4.23 15.10 -9.30
C ALA A 587 4.48 13.67 -8.81
N HIS A 588 5.60 13.03 -9.18
CA HIS A 588 5.98 11.65 -8.85
C HIS A 588 4.95 10.59 -9.27
N VAL A 589 4.26 10.83 -10.39
CA VAL A 589 3.35 9.86 -10.98
C VAL A 589 4.13 8.86 -11.83
N ASP A 590 3.89 7.57 -11.59
CA ASP A 590 4.46 6.48 -12.38
C ASP A 590 3.99 6.59 -13.84
N LEU A 591 4.95 6.64 -14.77
CA LEU A 591 4.66 6.70 -16.20
C LEU A 591 4.69 5.31 -16.82
N LEU A 592 3.51 4.78 -17.14
CA LEU A 592 3.35 3.50 -17.81
C LEU A 592 3.37 3.65 -19.33
N SER A 593 3.77 2.58 -20.01
CA SER A 593 3.99 2.55 -21.47
C SER A 593 2.69 2.42 -22.27
N SER A 594 1.61 1.92 -21.66
CA SER A 594 0.35 1.60 -22.34
C SER A 594 -0.85 1.65 -21.40
N ASP A 595 -2.06 1.69 -21.97
CA ASP A 595 -3.30 1.60 -21.19
C ASP A 595 -3.53 0.17 -20.69
N GLU A 596 -3.04 -0.85 -21.41
CA GLU A 596 -3.01 -2.25 -20.99
C GLU A 596 -2.24 -2.41 -19.68
N GLU A 597 -1.09 -1.73 -19.58
CA GLU A 597 -0.31 -1.72 -18.34
C GLU A 597 -1.08 -1.03 -17.22
N LEU A 598 -1.67 0.14 -17.51
CA LEU A 598 -2.44 0.89 -16.52
C LEU A 598 -3.61 0.06 -15.96
N VAL A 599 -4.41 -0.57 -16.83
CA VAL A 599 -5.52 -1.42 -16.41
C VAL A 599 -5.09 -2.75 -15.82
N ARG A 600 -3.82 -3.17 -15.95
CA ARG A 600 -3.29 -4.36 -15.26
C ARG A 600 -2.85 -4.03 -13.84
N GLN A 601 -2.21 -2.88 -13.66
CA GLN A 601 -1.55 -2.52 -12.41
C GLN A 601 -2.46 -1.80 -11.42
N SER A 602 -3.46 -1.05 -11.89
CA SER A 602 -4.33 -0.26 -11.01
C SER A 602 -5.45 -1.09 -10.38
N ASP A 603 -5.78 -0.80 -9.12
CA ASP A 603 -6.99 -1.31 -8.46
C ASP A 603 -8.17 -0.37 -8.74
N VAL A 604 -7.89 0.93 -8.80
CA VAL A 604 -8.85 1.99 -9.12
C VAL A 604 -8.28 2.87 -10.23
N ILE A 605 -9.08 3.18 -11.24
CA ILE A 605 -8.79 4.22 -12.23
C ILE A 605 -9.72 5.40 -12.01
N LEU A 606 -9.15 6.60 -11.85
CA LEU A 606 -9.86 7.88 -11.82
C LEU A 606 -9.77 8.52 -13.20
N SER A 607 -10.91 8.67 -13.87
CA SER A 607 -11.02 9.37 -15.16
C SER A 607 -11.28 10.86 -14.93
N VAL A 608 -10.29 11.71 -15.27
CA VAL A 608 -10.32 13.17 -15.03
C VAL A 608 -9.95 13.93 -16.31
N VAL A 609 -10.87 13.90 -17.27
CA VAL A 609 -10.77 14.49 -18.62
C VAL A 609 -11.86 15.55 -18.86
N PRO A 610 -11.74 16.39 -19.90
CA PRO A 610 -12.84 17.23 -20.35
C PRO A 610 -14.09 16.40 -20.72
N PRO A 611 -15.32 16.92 -20.53
CA PRO A 611 -16.56 16.16 -20.80
C PRO A 611 -16.63 15.54 -22.20
N ARG A 612 -16.20 16.29 -23.22
CA ARG A 612 -16.14 15.82 -24.62
C ARG A 612 -15.27 14.57 -24.83
N ASP A 613 -14.29 14.32 -23.96
CA ASP A 613 -13.33 13.24 -24.06
C ASP A 613 -13.71 12.02 -23.19
N ALA A 614 -14.75 12.15 -22.34
CA ALA A 614 -15.11 11.16 -21.33
C ALA A 614 -15.49 9.80 -21.92
N ILE A 615 -16.40 9.78 -22.90
CA ILE A 615 -16.83 8.55 -23.58
C ILE A 615 -15.65 7.89 -24.32
N GLY A 616 -14.88 8.66 -25.09
CA GLY A 616 -13.73 8.12 -25.82
C GLY A 616 -12.66 7.56 -24.88
N THR A 617 -12.48 8.16 -23.70
CA THR A 617 -11.57 7.66 -22.66
C THR A 617 -12.07 6.34 -22.06
N ALA A 618 -13.37 6.22 -21.78
CA ALA A 618 -13.97 4.97 -21.31
C ALA A 618 -13.86 3.85 -22.35
N GLU A 619 -14.13 4.14 -23.63
CA GLU A 619 -13.94 3.18 -24.74
C GLU A 619 -12.49 2.72 -24.88
N ARG A 620 -11.54 3.64 -24.71
CA ARG A 620 -10.11 3.35 -24.74
C ARG A 620 -9.72 2.36 -23.64
N ILE A 621 -10.20 2.56 -22.42
CA ILE A 621 -9.96 1.66 -21.29
C ILE A 621 -10.68 0.33 -21.46
N ALA A 622 -11.93 0.33 -21.93
CA ALA A 622 -12.66 -0.88 -22.27
C ALA A 622 -11.93 -1.72 -23.33
N ARG A 623 -11.24 -1.06 -24.29
CA ARG A 623 -10.40 -1.74 -25.28
C ARG A 623 -9.15 -2.34 -24.66
N ALA A 624 -8.42 -1.60 -23.83
CA ALA A 624 -7.23 -2.09 -23.14
C ALA A 624 -7.53 -3.34 -22.28
N LEU A 625 -8.70 -3.36 -21.63
CA LEU A 625 -9.16 -4.50 -20.84
C LEU A 625 -9.41 -5.77 -21.64
N LYS A 626 -9.68 -5.70 -22.95
CA LYS A 626 -9.82 -6.91 -23.79
C LYS A 626 -8.51 -7.69 -23.92
N GLY A 627 -7.37 -7.01 -23.78
CA GLY A 627 -6.03 -7.60 -23.86
C GLY A 627 -5.45 -8.00 -22.50
N VAL A 628 -6.18 -7.81 -21.40
CA VAL A 628 -5.68 -8.01 -20.04
C VAL A 628 -6.63 -8.92 -19.28
N ASN A 629 -6.12 -10.05 -18.80
CA ASN A 629 -6.91 -10.92 -17.95
C ASN A 629 -6.68 -10.53 -16.49
N ARG A 630 -7.76 -10.14 -15.80
CA ARG A 630 -7.73 -9.74 -14.39
C ARG A 630 -8.31 -10.86 -13.52
N PRO A 631 -7.71 -11.15 -12.36
CA PRO A 631 -8.29 -12.06 -11.38
C PRO A 631 -9.71 -11.63 -10.98
N ALA A 632 -10.63 -12.59 -10.85
CA ALA A 632 -12.04 -12.30 -10.54
C ALA A 632 -12.24 -11.69 -9.14
N ASP A 633 -11.33 -12.00 -8.22
CA ASP A 633 -11.23 -11.49 -6.86
C ASP A 633 -10.56 -10.10 -6.77
N ARG A 634 -9.92 -9.62 -7.85
CA ARG A 634 -9.33 -8.27 -7.94
C ARG A 634 -9.87 -7.45 -9.12
N PRO A 635 -11.18 -7.15 -9.12
CA PRO A 635 -11.79 -6.38 -10.19
C PRO A 635 -11.19 -4.97 -10.27
N LEU A 636 -11.20 -4.40 -11.47
CA LEU A 636 -10.83 -3.00 -11.65
C LEU A 636 -12.03 -2.10 -11.32
N TYR A 637 -11.82 -1.11 -10.48
CA TYR A 637 -12.82 -0.05 -10.26
C TYR A 637 -12.53 1.11 -11.19
N TYR A 638 -13.51 1.50 -12.00
CA TYR A 638 -13.40 2.65 -12.90
C TYR A 638 -14.31 3.76 -12.39
N ALA A 639 -13.72 4.81 -11.82
CA ALA A 639 -14.44 5.98 -11.38
C ALA A 639 -14.39 7.08 -12.43
N ASP A 640 -15.54 7.37 -13.03
CA ASP A 640 -15.69 8.52 -13.91
C ASP A 640 -15.85 9.77 -13.06
N MET A 641 -14.83 10.63 -13.01
CA MET A 641 -14.82 11.85 -12.19
C MET A 641 -15.06 13.12 -13.02
N ASN A 642 -15.57 12.93 -14.24
CA ASN A 642 -15.72 13.98 -15.25
C ASN A 642 -16.93 14.87 -14.96
N ALA A 643 -16.93 16.07 -15.52
CA ALA A 643 -18.05 17.01 -15.38
C ALA A 643 -19.14 16.72 -16.44
N VAL A 644 -19.75 15.53 -16.37
CA VAL A 644 -20.75 15.04 -17.34
C VAL A 644 -22.15 14.96 -16.75
N SER A 645 -23.16 14.90 -17.62
CA SER A 645 -24.56 14.68 -17.25
C SER A 645 -24.81 13.23 -16.76
N PRO A 646 -25.89 13.01 -15.99
CA PRO A 646 -26.30 11.66 -15.56
C PRO A 646 -26.48 10.68 -16.75
N SER A 647 -27.01 11.15 -17.88
CA SER A 647 -27.18 10.34 -19.09
C SER A 647 -25.83 9.90 -19.68
N THR A 648 -24.83 10.79 -19.71
CA THR A 648 -23.46 10.44 -20.11
C THR A 648 -22.79 9.49 -19.12
N ALA A 649 -22.92 9.69 -17.81
CA ALA A 649 -22.37 8.78 -16.80
C ALA A 649 -22.94 7.35 -16.93
N ARG A 650 -24.26 7.22 -17.15
CA ARG A 650 -24.91 5.93 -17.44
C ARG A 650 -24.38 5.30 -18.73
N ARG A 651 -24.15 6.10 -19.77
CA ARG A 651 -23.57 5.62 -21.03
C ARG A 651 -22.14 5.12 -20.85
N ILE A 652 -21.30 5.82 -20.08
CA ILE A 652 -19.94 5.36 -19.73
C ILE A 652 -20.00 4.03 -18.98
N SER A 653 -20.89 3.90 -17.99
CA SER A 653 -21.10 2.66 -17.26
C SER A 653 -21.44 1.48 -18.19
N ALA A 654 -22.27 1.72 -19.20
CA ALA A 654 -22.72 0.68 -20.15
C ALA A 654 -21.62 0.27 -21.16
N LEU A 655 -20.59 1.10 -21.36
CA LEU A 655 -19.46 0.80 -22.23
C LEU A 655 -18.42 -0.11 -21.58
N LEU A 656 -18.38 -0.14 -20.25
CA LEU A 656 -17.41 -0.90 -19.49
C LEU A 656 -17.81 -2.39 -19.44
N PRO A 657 -16.84 -3.32 -19.59
CA PRO A 657 -17.14 -4.75 -19.54
C PRO A 657 -17.52 -5.19 -18.12
N ALA A 658 -18.22 -6.31 -17.99
CA ALA A 658 -18.74 -6.83 -16.71
C ALA A 658 -17.66 -7.10 -15.63
N ALA A 659 -16.39 -7.25 -16.04
CA ALA A 659 -15.25 -7.41 -15.13
C ALA A 659 -14.83 -6.10 -14.43
N VAL A 660 -15.36 -4.95 -14.86
CA VAL A 660 -15.11 -3.65 -14.27
C VAL A 660 -16.26 -3.26 -13.36
N ARG A 661 -15.91 -2.62 -12.24
CA ARG A 661 -16.86 -2.06 -11.27
C ARG A 661 -16.95 -0.55 -11.53
N PRO A 662 -17.98 -0.08 -12.27
CA PRO A 662 -18.12 1.35 -12.57
C PRO A 662 -18.55 2.14 -11.33
N ILE A 663 -17.99 3.34 -11.19
CA ILE A 663 -18.35 4.32 -10.16
C ILE A 663 -18.63 5.64 -10.88
N ASP A 664 -19.82 6.23 -10.65
CA ASP A 664 -20.12 7.61 -11.06
C ASP A 664 -19.60 8.54 -9.98
N GLY A 665 -18.64 9.41 -10.30
CA GLY A 665 -18.04 10.34 -9.36
C GLY A 665 -18.09 11.77 -9.88
N CYS A 666 -17.91 12.72 -8.96
CA CYS A 666 -17.76 14.11 -9.38
C CYS A 666 -16.81 14.87 -8.47
N ILE A 667 -16.33 16.03 -8.94
CA ILE A 667 -15.42 16.89 -8.18
C ILE A 667 -16.10 18.23 -7.91
N LEU A 668 -16.34 18.55 -6.64
CA LEU A 668 -16.98 19.79 -6.18
C LEU A 668 -15.95 20.73 -5.56
N GLY A 669 -15.23 21.46 -6.43
CA GLY A 669 -14.25 22.46 -6.03
C GLY A 669 -13.14 22.66 -7.06
N GLY A 670 -12.11 23.41 -6.67
CA GLY A 670 -10.87 23.51 -7.43
C GLY A 670 -9.97 22.28 -7.23
N PRO A 671 -8.81 22.21 -7.92
CA PRO A 671 -7.82 21.17 -7.70
C PRO A 671 -7.38 21.08 -6.25
N PRO A 672 -7.08 19.86 -5.74
CA PRO A 672 -6.41 19.74 -4.47
C PRO A 672 -5.10 20.50 -4.48
N ARG A 673 -4.82 21.18 -3.37
CA ARG A 673 -3.60 21.96 -3.19
C ARG A 673 -3.18 21.86 -1.75
N ALA A 674 -1.87 21.74 -1.53
CA ALA A 674 -1.30 21.93 -0.21
C ALA A 674 -1.79 23.29 0.32
N GLY A 675 -2.16 23.32 1.59
CA GLY A 675 -2.39 24.59 2.27
C GLY A 675 -1.09 25.40 2.30
N GLY A 676 -1.18 26.70 2.59
CA GLY A 676 0.01 27.46 2.98
C GLY A 676 0.61 26.90 4.27
N ASP A 677 1.74 27.45 4.71
CA ASP A 677 2.39 27.06 5.96
C ASP A 677 1.38 26.96 7.11
N GLY A 678 1.11 25.74 7.58
CA GLY A 678 0.16 25.54 8.69
C GLY A 678 -1.31 25.35 8.30
N GLU A 679 -1.68 25.34 7.03
CA GLU A 679 -3.06 25.06 6.60
C GLU A 679 -3.21 23.59 6.13
N PRO A 680 -4.34 22.92 6.45
CA PRO A 680 -4.61 21.61 5.89
C PRO A 680 -4.71 21.70 4.37
N TRP A 681 -4.48 20.57 3.68
CA TRP A 681 -4.77 20.47 2.25
C TRP A 681 -6.18 21.00 1.97
N TYR A 682 -6.29 21.87 0.98
CA TYR A 682 -7.58 22.08 0.36
C TYR A 682 -7.90 20.84 -0.45
N VAL A 683 -8.90 20.07 -0.01
CA VAL A 683 -9.42 18.91 -0.72
C VAL A 683 -10.86 19.22 -1.14
N PRO A 684 -11.17 19.25 -2.45
CA PRO A 684 -12.54 19.41 -2.91
C PRO A 684 -13.37 18.19 -2.49
N ARG A 685 -14.69 18.34 -2.36
CA ARG A 685 -15.55 17.19 -2.08
C ARG A 685 -15.66 16.34 -3.34
N MET A 686 -15.45 15.03 -3.23
CA MET A 686 -15.51 14.13 -4.39
C MET A 686 -16.55 13.01 -4.22
N PRO A 687 -17.86 13.35 -4.14
CA PRO A 687 -18.88 12.34 -3.91
C PRO A 687 -18.99 11.36 -5.08
N THR A 688 -19.40 10.14 -4.76
CA THR A 688 -19.57 9.02 -5.69
C THR A 688 -20.97 8.43 -5.60
N SER A 689 -21.41 7.73 -6.62
CA SER A 689 -22.68 7.00 -6.69
C SER A 689 -22.58 5.82 -7.64
N GLY A 690 -23.63 5.00 -7.67
CA GLY A 690 -23.65 3.75 -8.43
C GLY A 690 -23.59 2.54 -7.51
N PRO A 691 -23.54 1.33 -8.07
CA PRO A 691 -23.58 0.09 -7.29
C PRO A 691 -22.35 -0.13 -6.38
N TYR A 692 -21.30 0.68 -6.54
CA TYR A 692 -20.05 0.59 -5.78
C TYR A 692 -19.63 1.98 -5.28
N GLY A 693 -19.08 2.03 -4.07
CA GLY A 693 -18.50 3.23 -3.47
C GLY A 693 -17.07 2.99 -2.99
N PHE A 694 -16.26 4.06 -2.91
CA PHE A 694 -14.94 3.97 -2.30
C PHE A 694 -15.02 3.65 -0.81
N ASP A 695 -16.08 4.09 -0.12
CA ASP A 695 -16.23 3.91 1.32
C ASP A 695 -16.22 2.44 1.75
N ASP A 696 -16.77 1.56 0.91
CA ASP A 696 -16.90 0.13 1.22
C ASP A 696 -15.65 -0.68 0.87
N VAL A 697 -14.99 -0.32 -0.23
CA VAL A 697 -13.90 -1.13 -0.82
C VAL A 697 -12.52 -0.52 -0.56
N PHE A 698 -12.43 0.81 -0.50
CA PHE A 698 -11.19 1.56 -0.31
C PHE A 698 -11.36 2.70 0.71
N PRO A 699 -11.63 2.42 2.01
CA PRO A 699 -11.95 3.45 3.00
C PRO A 699 -10.89 4.56 3.10
N SER A 700 -9.61 4.20 2.93
CA SER A 700 -8.52 5.18 2.92
C SER A 700 -8.53 6.08 1.69
N LEU A 701 -8.92 5.55 0.53
CA LEU A 701 -9.07 6.34 -0.69
C LEU A 701 -10.25 7.31 -0.55
N ALA A 702 -11.37 6.83 -0.01
CA ALA A 702 -12.55 7.63 0.26
C ALA A 702 -12.25 8.81 1.19
N ALA A 703 -11.60 8.53 2.33
CA ALA A 703 -11.17 9.56 3.27
C ALA A 703 -10.21 10.58 2.63
N THR A 704 -9.24 10.09 1.84
CA THR A 704 -8.24 10.94 1.16
C THR A 704 -8.89 11.88 0.16
N LEU A 705 -9.80 11.38 -0.66
CA LEU A 705 -10.48 12.18 -1.69
C LEU A 705 -11.66 13.00 -1.15
N HIS A 706 -11.90 12.98 0.16
CA HIS A 706 -13.11 13.54 0.77
C HIS A 706 -14.37 13.06 0.02
N SER A 707 -14.38 11.76 -0.29
CA SER A 707 -15.46 11.09 -0.99
C SER A 707 -16.56 10.70 -0.02
N ARG A 708 -17.77 10.69 -0.55
CA ARG A 708 -18.96 10.19 0.12
C ARG A 708 -19.82 9.51 -0.92
N HIS A 709 -20.18 8.27 -0.67
CA HIS A 709 -21.15 7.57 -1.51
C HIS A 709 -22.56 8.12 -1.26
N VAL A 710 -23.17 8.72 -2.29
CA VAL A 710 -24.46 9.42 -2.19
C VAL A 710 -25.67 8.55 -2.50
N GLY A 711 -25.48 7.41 -3.17
CA GLY A 711 -26.56 6.46 -3.46
C GLY A 711 -26.20 5.44 -4.54
N PRO A 712 -27.04 4.41 -4.69
CA PRO A 712 -26.77 3.26 -5.57
C PRO A 712 -26.97 3.56 -7.07
N ASP A 713 -27.57 4.70 -7.40
CA ASP A 713 -27.97 5.02 -8.77
C ASP A 713 -26.83 5.65 -9.57
N MET A 714 -26.52 5.05 -10.73
CA MET A 714 -25.57 5.65 -11.68
C MET A 714 -26.12 6.98 -12.22
N GLY A 715 -25.33 8.05 -12.08
CA GLY A 715 -25.66 9.40 -12.50
C GLY A 715 -26.05 10.32 -11.34
N ALA A 716 -26.21 9.84 -10.11
CA ALA A 716 -26.60 10.67 -8.97
C ALA A 716 -25.48 11.65 -8.55
N ALA A 717 -24.22 11.22 -8.56
CA ALA A 717 -23.08 12.10 -8.27
C ALA A 717 -22.86 13.12 -9.39
N SER A 718 -22.96 12.68 -10.65
CA SER A 718 -22.98 13.58 -11.81
C SER A 718 -24.12 14.59 -11.74
N GLY A 719 -25.34 14.17 -11.40
CA GLY A 719 -26.50 15.05 -11.22
C GLY A 719 -26.30 16.08 -10.10
N LEU A 720 -25.74 15.66 -8.96
CA LEU A 720 -25.35 16.57 -7.87
C LEU A 720 -24.38 17.64 -8.36
N LYS A 721 -23.36 17.25 -9.15
CA LYS A 721 -22.41 18.18 -9.75
C LYS A 721 -23.07 19.16 -10.70
N MET A 722 -23.97 18.70 -11.55
CA MET A 722 -24.67 19.54 -12.52
C MET A 722 -25.57 20.57 -11.84
N CYS A 723 -26.31 20.16 -10.80
CA CYS A 723 -27.10 21.06 -9.96
C CYS A 723 -26.22 22.08 -9.21
N TYR A 724 -25.07 21.67 -8.68
CA TYR A 724 -24.14 22.57 -8.01
C TYR A 724 -23.50 23.57 -8.99
N ALA A 725 -23.11 23.10 -10.17
CA ALA A 725 -22.45 23.91 -11.19
C ALA A 725 -23.40 24.92 -11.85
N SER A 726 -24.70 24.60 -12.00
CA SER A 726 -25.69 25.53 -12.56
C SER A 726 -25.85 26.78 -11.69
N MET A 727 -25.81 26.63 -10.36
CA MET A 727 -25.90 27.73 -9.39
C MET A 727 -24.66 28.65 -9.36
N THR A 728 -23.56 28.22 -9.96
CA THR A 728 -22.31 29.01 -10.02
C THR A 728 -22.09 29.58 -11.41
N LYS A 729 -22.02 28.73 -12.44
CA LYS A 729 -21.75 29.16 -13.81
C LYS A 729 -22.97 29.80 -14.46
N GLY A 730 -24.18 29.29 -14.18
CA GLY A 730 -25.41 29.96 -14.63
C GLY A 730 -25.50 31.39 -14.09
N TYR A 731 -25.12 31.59 -12.82
CA TYR A 731 -25.02 32.92 -12.22
C TYR A 731 -23.96 33.80 -12.89
N ALA A 732 -22.79 33.25 -13.21
CA ALA A 732 -21.74 33.98 -13.91
C ALA A 732 -22.19 34.42 -15.32
N ALA A 733 -22.93 33.59 -16.07
CA ALA A 733 -23.48 33.97 -17.37
C ALA A 733 -24.47 35.14 -17.26
N ILE A 734 -25.36 35.11 -16.26
CA ILE A 734 -26.27 36.22 -15.96
C ILE A 734 -25.48 37.49 -15.62
N ALA A 735 -24.44 37.37 -14.79
CA ALA A 735 -23.59 38.49 -14.40
C ALA A 735 -22.90 39.14 -15.61
N VAL A 736 -22.38 38.34 -16.55
CA VAL A 736 -21.77 38.82 -17.81
C VAL A 736 -22.76 39.65 -18.59
N GLN A 737 -23.95 39.13 -18.87
CA GLN A 737 -24.95 39.87 -19.64
C GLN A 737 -25.42 41.14 -18.93
N ALA A 738 -25.67 41.08 -17.62
CA ALA A 738 -26.13 42.24 -16.85
C ALA A 738 -25.08 43.37 -16.82
N PHE A 739 -23.82 43.04 -16.52
CA PHE A 739 -22.75 44.04 -16.40
C PHE A 739 -22.37 44.65 -17.75
N THR A 740 -22.27 43.83 -18.80
CA THR A 740 -21.97 44.33 -20.16
C THR A 740 -23.09 45.21 -20.68
N THR A 741 -24.36 44.84 -20.44
CA THR A 741 -25.51 45.69 -20.79
C THR A 741 -25.50 47.00 -20.01
N ALA A 742 -25.23 46.97 -18.70
CA ALA A 742 -25.14 48.18 -17.87
C ALA A 742 -24.00 49.11 -18.33
N GLN A 743 -22.88 48.55 -18.77
CA GLN A 743 -21.76 49.31 -19.35
C GLN A 743 -22.19 50.02 -20.65
N GLN A 744 -22.88 49.32 -21.55
CA GLN A 744 -23.38 49.88 -22.82
C GLN A 744 -24.45 50.96 -22.61
N LEU A 745 -25.25 50.83 -21.54
CA LEU A 745 -26.23 51.84 -21.13
C LEU A 745 -25.62 52.96 -20.28
N HIS A 746 -24.32 52.92 -19.99
CA HIS A 746 -23.60 53.87 -19.13
C HIS A 746 -24.12 53.97 -17.68
N ILE A 747 -24.70 52.89 -17.16
CA ILE A 747 -25.26 52.77 -15.79
C ILE A 747 -24.53 51.74 -14.92
N LEU A 748 -23.31 51.32 -15.31
CA LEU A 748 -22.52 50.36 -14.54
C LEU A 748 -22.29 50.83 -13.08
N PRO A 749 -21.96 52.10 -12.79
CA PRO A 749 -21.82 52.59 -11.41
C PRO A 749 -23.12 52.46 -10.60
N ASP A 750 -24.28 52.73 -11.22
CA ASP A 750 -25.60 52.61 -10.58
C ASP A 750 -25.95 51.15 -10.25
N LEU A 751 -25.67 50.23 -11.19
CA LEU A 751 -25.84 48.80 -10.94
C LEU A 751 -24.93 48.34 -9.79
N GLN A 752 -23.68 48.77 -9.78
CA GLN A 752 -22.73 48.46 -8.71
C GLN A 752 -23.18 49.02 -7.35
N TRP A 753 -23.70 50.25 -7.32
CA TRP A 753 -24.26 50.86 -6.12
C TRP A 753 -25.45 50.05 -5.59
N ALA A 754 -26.38 49.66 -6.48
CA ALA A 754 -27.54 48.85 -6.11
C ALA A 754 -27.14 47.45 -5.60
N LEU A 755 -26.20 46.78 -6.26
CA LEU A 755 -25.69 45.47 -5.83
C LEU A 755 -24.89 45.55 -4.52
N ALA A 756 -24.22 46.67 -4.25
CA ALA A 756 -23.54 46.90 -2.99
C ALA A 756 -24.55 47.03 -1.84
N ALA A 757 -25.64 47.77 -2.04
CA ALA A 757 -26.73 47.86 -1.09
C ALA A 757 -27.39 46.49 -0.82
N ALA A 758 -27.46 45.62 -1.83
CA ALA A 758 -27.96 44.25 -1.70
C ALA A 758 -26.94 43.25 -1.13
N GLY A 759 -25.68 43.66 -0.91
CA GLY A 759 -24.60 42.80 -0.42
C GLY A 759 -24.09 41.76 -1.41
N THR A 760 -24.44 41.84 -2.70
CA THR A 760 -24.07 40.85 -3.73
C THR A 760 -22.96 41.31 -4.66
N ARG A 761 -22.62 42.62 -4.68
CA ARG A 761 -21.64 43.20 -5.61
C ARG A 761 -20.35 42.38 -5.72
N GLN A 762 -19.67 42.16 -4.60
CA GLN A 762 -18.38 41.48 -4.57
C GLN A 762 -18.46 40.06 -5.16
N ARG A 763 -19.52 39.31 -4.84
CA ARG A 763 -19.75 37.96 -5.37
C ARG A 763 -19.99 37.99 -6.88
N THR A 764 -20.75 38.96 -7.38
CA THR A 764 -21.05 39.12 -8.81
C THR A 764 -19.81 39.50 -9.60
N GLU A 765 -19.05 40.48 -9.12
CA GLU A 765 -17.80 40.93 -9.76
C GLU A 765 -16.74 39.82 -9.75
N ALA A 766 -16.66 39.02 -8.68
CA ALA A 766 -15.79 37.85 -8.62
C ALA A 766 -16.20 36.75 -9.62
N ALA A 767 -17.51 36.52 -9.82
CA ALA A 767 -18.01 35.57 -10.82
C ALA A 767 -17.66 36.03 -12.24
N LEU A 768 -17.77 37.33 -12.50
CA LEU A 768 -17.44 37.97 -13.78
C LEU A 768 -15.93 37.89 -14.07
N THR A 769 -15.09 38.29 -13.12
CA THR A 769 -13.63 38.35 -13.29
C THR A 769 -12.95 36.98 -13.23
N GLY A 770 -13.55 35.98 -12.57
CA GLY A 770 -12.98 34.62 -12.46
C GLY A 770 -13.22 33.73 -13.69
N MET A 771 -14.07 34.17 -14.61
CA MET A 771 -14.55 33.43 -15.77
C MET A 771 -13.64 33.45 -17.01
N PRO A 772 -13.04 34.59 -17.43
CA PRO A 772 -12.29 34.70 -18.69
C PRO A 772 -11.35 33.54 -19.02
N PRO A 773 -10.41 33.11 -18.13
CA PRO A 773 -9.48 32.04 -18.46
C PRO A 773 -10.11 30.63 -18.58
N LYS A 774 -11.42 30.50 -18.35
CA LYS A 774 -12.17 29.24 -18.30
C LYS A 774 -13.39 29.24 -19.24
N ALA A 775 -13.67 30.35 -19.93
CA ALA A 775 -14.87 30.50 -20.76
C ALA A 775 -15.02 29.37 -21.78
N TYR A 776 -13.95 29.05 -22.51
CA TYR A 776 -13.95 28.02 -23.56
C TYR A 776 -14.40 26.63 -23.08
N ARG A 777 -14.07 26.24 -21.84
CA ARG A 777 -14.49 24.96 -21.28
C ARG A 777 -15.86 25.04 -20.60
N TRP A 778 -16.24 26.21 -20.10
CA TRP A 778 -17.55 26.42 -19.48
C TRP A 778 -18.69 26.30 -20.49
N ALA A 779 -18.47 26.62 -21.78
CA ALA A 779 -19.48 26.38 -22.81
C ALA A 779 -19.94 24.91 -22.85
N GLY A 780 -19.00 23.95 -23.01
CA GLY A 780 -19.33 22.52 -23.00
C GLY A 780 -19.86 22.03 -21.65
N GLU A 781 -19.34 22.57 -20.54
CA GLU A 781 -19.88 22.24 -19.20
C GLU A 781 -21.32 22.78 -19.00
N MET A 782 -21.72 23.87 -19.67
CA MET A 782 -23.10 24.37 -19.66
C MET A 782 -24.04 23.53 -20.54
N GLU A 783 -23.53 22.93 -21.61
CA GLU A 783 -24.29 21.98 -22.44
C GLU A 783 -24.64 20.71 -21.63
N GLU A 784 -23.71 20.16 -20.85
CA GLU A 784 -23.98 19.03 -19.94
C GLU A 784 -24.98 19.40 -18.83
N ILE A 785 -24.92 20.63 -18.31
CA ILE A 785 -25.94 21.14 -17.37
C ILE A 785 -27.30 21.21 -18.08
N SER A 786 -27.36 21.76 -19.30
CA SER A 786 -28.60 21.82 -20.07
C SER A 786 -29.21 20.43 -20.29
N ALA A 787 -28.41 19.46 -20.72
CA ALA A 787 -28.83 18.08 -20.91
C ALA A 787 -29.38 17.47 -19.61
N THR A 788 -28.70 17.68 -18.48
CA THR A 788 -29.15 17.16 -17.18
C THR A 788 -30.53 17.69 -16.78
N PHE A 789 -30.75 19.00 -16.90
CA PHE A 789 -32.03 19.60 -16.51
C PHE A 789 -33.16 19.24 -17.49
N ALA A 790 -32.84 18.98 -18.76
CA ALA A 790 -33.79 18.51 -19.75
C ALA A 790 -34.17 17.04 -19.56
N ASP A 791 -33.17 16.16 -19.52
CA ASP A 791 -33.34 14.71 -19.51
C ASP A 791 -33.84 14.20 -18.14
N ASP A 792 -33.27 14.69 -17.04
CA ASP A 792 -33.56 14.19 -15.69
C ASP A 792 -34.42 15.16 -14.87
N GLY A 793 -34.39 16.47 -15.19
CA GLY A 793 -35.12 17.51 -14.46
C GLY A 793 -36.50 17.86 -15.02
N GLY A 794 -36.81 17.48 -16.27
CA GLY A 794 -38.07 17.81 -16.95
C GLY A 794 -38.22 19.27 -17.38
N PHE A 795 -37.12 20.03 -17.42
CA PHE A 795 -37.12 21.45 -17.84
C PHE A 795 -36.81 21.60 -19.33
N ALA A 796 -37.12 22.76 -19.91
CA ALA A 796 -36.64 23.10 -21.25
C ALA A 796 -35.11 23.36 -21.23
N PRO A 797 -34.36 23.01 -22.29
CA PRO A 797 -32.90 23.13 -22.31
C PRO A 797 -32.41 24.58 -22.49
N THR A 798 -33.31 25.50 -22.86
CA THR A 798 -33.00 26.83 -23.41
C THR A 798 -32.21 27.73 -22.46
N LEU A 799 -32.47 27.69 -21.15
CA LEU A 799 -31.80 28.55 -20.18
C LEU A 799 -30.28 28.33 -20.17
N PHE A 800 -29.87 27.07 -20.06
CA PHE A 800 -28.45 26.73 -19.95
C PHE A 800 -27.76 26.61 -21.32
N GLN A 801 -28.51 26.39 -22.40
CA GLN A 801 -28.01 26.61 -23.76
C GLN A 801 -27.66 28.08 -24.01
N GLY A 802 -28.54 29.00 -23.62
CA GLY A 802 -28.24 30.44 -23.69
C GLY A 802 -27.02 30.82 -22.85
N ALA A 803 -26.86 30.24 -21.67
CA ALA A 803 -25.65 30.43 -20.87
C ALA A 803 -24.38 29.84 -21.53
N ALA A 804 -24.49 28.72 -22.25
CA ALA A 804 -23.39 28.17 -23.03
C ALA A 804 -22.97 29.13 -24.16
N GLU A 805 -23.94 29.74 -24.84
CA GLU A 805 -23.69 30.76 -25.86
C GLU A 805 -22.96 31.98 -25.30
N VAL A 806 -23.35 32.48 -24.12
CA VAL A 806 -22.64 33.59 -23.45
C VAL A 806 -21.15 33.27 -23.27
N PHE A 807 -20.82 32.07 -22.77
CA PHE A 807 -19.41 31.70 -22.59
C PHE A 807 -18.69 31.43 -23.91
N ARG A 808 -19.39 30.98 -24.95
CA ARG A 808 -18.84 30.82 -26.28
C ARG A 808 -18.46 32.17 -26.88
N THR A 809 -19.33 33.17 -26.77
CA THR A 809 -19.01 34.56 -27.18
C THR A 809 -17.79 35.09 -26.44
N VAL A 810 -17.71 34.92 -25.11
CA VAL A 810 -16.52 35.35 -24.36
C VAL A 810 -15.26 34.65 -24.88
N ALA A 811 -15.34 33.34 -25.13
CA ALA A 811 -14.20 32.52 -25.52
C ALA A 811 -13.71 32.78 -26.95
N ASP A 812 -14.64 32.95 -27.89
CA ASP A 812 -14.34 32.92 -29.32
C ASP A 812 -14.35 34.32 -29.95
N ASP A 813 -15.16 35.24 -29.43
CA ASP A 813 -15.43 36.53 -30.06
C ASP A 813 -14.72 37.72 -29.37
N THR A 814 -14.03 37.49 -28.23
CA THR A 814 -13.42 38.57 -27.45
C THR A 814 -11.96 38.32 -27.09
N VAL A 815 -11.24 39.38 -26.71
CA VAL A 815 -9.84 39.28 -26.23
C VAL A 815 -9.73 38.47 -24.92
N LEU A 816 -10.83 38.32 -24.17
CA LEU A 816 -10.86 37.58 -22.90
C LEU A 816 -10.64 36.08 -23.09
N GLY A 817 -10.95 35.53 -24.27
CA GLY A 817 -10.72 34.12 -24.60
C GLY A 817 -9.24 33.72 -24.64
N GLN A 818 -8.32 34.69 -24.81
CA GLN A 818 -6.87 34.46 -24.84
C GLN A 818 -6.26 34.28 -23.44
N GLU A 819 -7.00 34.66 -22.39
CA GLU A 819 -6.52 34.65 -21.01
C GLU A 819 -6.24 33.23 -20.51
N LYS A 820 -5.16 33.06 -19.73
CA LYS A 820 -4.78 31.79 -19.10
C LYS A 820 -4.66 31.95 -17.59
N VAL A 821 -4.93 30.87 -16.85
CA VAL A 821 -4.74 30.85 -15.39
C VAL A 821 -3.27 31.15 -15.07
N GLY A 822 -3.01 32.14 -14.22
CA GLY A 822 -1.66 32.54 -13.81
C GLY A 822 -0.92 33.52 -14.75
N ALA A 823 -1.44 33.78 -15.95
CA ALA A 823 -0.82 34.68 -16.92
C ALA A 823 -1.87 35.66 -17.49
N ARG A 824 -2.59 36.34 -16.61
CA ARG A 824 -3.73 37.17 -17.00
C ARG A 824 -3.32 38.59 -17.32
N GLN A 825 -3.83 39.15 -18.42
CA GLN A 825 -3.60 40.52 -18.84
C GLN A 825 -4.90 41.35 -18.78
N ARG A 826 -6.03 40.77 -19.18
CA ARG A 826 -7.36 41.40 -19.18
C ARG A 826 -8.36 40.69 -18.27
N GLY A 827 -9.49 41.35 -18.05
CA GLY A 827 -10.63 40.89 -17.26
C GLY A 827 -10.34 40.79 -15.76
N GLN A 828 -9.38 41.55 -15.24
CA GLN A 828 -8.98 41.51 -13.83
C GLN A 828 -9.96 42.26 -12.91
N THR A 829 -10.68 43.23 -13.45
CA THR A 829 -11.78 43.95 -12.77
C THR A 829 -13.08 43.79 -13.56
N ALA A 830 -14.22 44.08 -12.92
CA ALA A 830 -15.52 43.99 -13.58
C ALA A 830 -15.62 44.96 -14.76
N GLU A 831 -15.10 46.18 -14.58
CA GLU A 831 -15.05 47.21 -15.61
C GLU A 831 -14.22 46.74 -16.81
N ASP A 832 -13.04 46.16 -16.55
CA ASP A 832 -12.17 45.66 -17.62
C ASP A 832 -12.82 44.50 -18.38
N VAL A 833 -13.54 43.60 -17.69
CA VAL A 833 -14.35 42.56 -18.37
C VAL A 833 -15.41 43.21 -19.25
N THR A 834 -16.15 44.20 -18.75
CA THR A 834 -17.23 44.83 -19.54
C THR A 834 -16.74 45.65 -20.73
N VAL A 835 -15.53 46.17 -20.69
CA VAL A 835 -14.90 46.91 -21.80
C VAL A 835 -14.27 45.95 -22.81
N ALA A 836 -13.86 44.76 -22.37
CA ALA A 836 -13.25 43.74 -23.23
C ALA A 836 -14.28 42.85 -23.95
N MET A 837 -15.52 42.85 -23.48
CA MET A 837 -16.71 42.26 -24.11
C MET A 837 -17.29 43.21 -25.16
#